data_AF-A0A8D6SYC1-F1
#
_entry.id   AF-A0A8D6SYC1-F1
#
_cell.length_a   1.000
_cell.length_b   1.000
_cell.length_c   1.000
_cell.angle_alpha   90.00
_cell.angle_beta   90.00
_cell.angle_gamma   90.00
#
_symmetry.space_group_name_H-M   'P 1'
#
loop_
_entity.id
_entity.type
_entity.pdbx_description
1 polymer ?
#
loop_
_entity_poly.entity_id
_entity_poly.type
_entity_poly.pdbx_seq_one_letter_code
_entity_poly.pdbx_strand_id
1 'polypeptide(L)'
;MAKILIAPLGVGDTNEDIYKRQYRTAKYRFEGDNKEIESPFVLSVLVEKLKIDKIIVVGTSKSMWEELYKHYAQKIGKFNEKYWKYIGEKVGKSNYKNHELKEEDLKELCNVLDEYLKKINPNAKGGSKCLLIKYGINKEEIWENFDIFMSLTNEINDNDEIYLDITHSFRSIPLFMYVMLEFLRYFKNIKLEGIYYGMLDVYKELNYAPIVDLSPIFEILDWVKGMYEFTKYGNSYLISDLLEEENKLLANNLRKISIHIDANYLREVREDIKELNKILNNINEDFGRFTKYIIPKLKEFSERFNNVSSYYEFQKLMAEWNFDNKKYSSGYLCLTDSIFWMLCEKYGLTPTHKNRDLMKRLSYAVDLLFFKEVNAIYERLRDIRNTIAHADVVHKGVEFNTEKDLESIEELYKKNPPDIEEVIDNLIEKINNNEKNREYYLNLLNRLFRTLLIQKVINAYKLENNEIYWNFVEKNLLSPKCKNRCTNEKLKDVIEILEELDNNENVVEKVNKVMNIVNNYKDEDFYDFNVLEFALLNYISFNLSKTYNVSSKDYFKVFKWLILNRRLCSKNQIMNFLNNKYYKIFSYKRNGNKINDEILSHVKDIINQLNEDLSSIKKELPLDMLKKEYERFSNSKNR
;
A
#
# COMPACT_ATOMS: atom_id res chain seq x y z
N MET A 1 13.78 -28.15 -11.85
CA MET A 1 13.05 -28.34 -10.59
C MET A 1 13.09 -29.81 -10.26
N ALA A 2 13.69 -30.15 -9.12
CA ALA A 2 13.73 -31.50 -8.59
C ALA A 2 12.96 -31.55 -7.27
N LYS A 3 12.31 -32.69 -7.00
CA LYS A 3 11.73 -33.02 -5.70
C LYS A 3 12.81 -33.60 -4.80
N ILE A 4 13.17 -32.88 -3.75
CA ILE A 4 14.24 -33.25 -2.83
C ILE A 4 13.63 -33.60 -1.47
N LEU A 5 13.88 -34.81 -0.99
CA LEU A 5 13.49 -35.22 0.36
C LEU A 5 14.69 -35.15 1.29
N ILE A 6 14.60 -34.34 2.34
CA ILE A 6 15.58 -34.32 3.42
C ILE A 6 15.03 -35.14 4.57
N ALA A 7 15.73 -36.20 4.97
CA ALA A 7 15.26 -37.11 6.00
C ALA A 7 16.34 -37.40 7.04
N PRO A 8 16.04 -37.29 8.33
CA PRO A 8 16.96 -37.66 9.36
C PRO A 8 16.99 -39.18 9.53
N LEU A 9 18.14 -39.70 9.95
CA LEU A 9 18.36 -41.11 10.26
C LEU A 9 18.73 -41.25 11.74
N GLY A 10 17.90 -42.00 12.47
CA GLY A 10 18.15 -42.30 13.88
C GLY A 10 19.08 -43.49 14.10
N VAL A 11 19.20 -43.91 15.37
CA VAL A 11 20.11 -44.99 15.79
C VAL A 11 19.41 -46.34 16.03
N GLY A 12 18.07 -46.36 16.06
CA GLY A 12 17.28 -47.57 16.38
C GLY A 12 17.42 -48.00 17.83
N ASP A 13 17.20 -49.29 18.10
CA ASP A 13 17.55 -49.88 19.40
C ASP A 13 19.08 -49.99 19.50
N THR A 14 19.64 -49.39 20.55
CA THR A 14 21.10 -49.38 20.79
C THR A 14 21.57 -50.55 21.64
N ASN A 15 20.65 -51.35 22.19
CA ASN A 15 20.95 -52.56 22.95
C ASN A 15 21.11 -53.81 22.07
N GLU A 16 20.81 -53.70 20.78
CA GLU A 16 20.98 -54.79 19.82
C GLU A 16 22.36 -54.76 19.15
N ASP A 17 22.86 -55.93 18.77
CA ASP A 17 24.03 -56.07 17.90
C ASP A 17 23.84 -55.17 16.66
N ILE A 18 24.90 -54.46 16.25
CA ILE A 18 24.86 -53.54 15.10
C ILE A 18 24.37 -54.23 13.82
N TYR A 19 24.57 -55.54 13.72
CA TYR A 19 24.13 -56.37 12.60
C TYR A 19 22.71 -56.93 12.75
N LYS A 20 22.09 -56.74 13.90
CA LYS A 20 20.71 -57.17 14.23
C LYS A 20 19.74 -56.01 14.40
N ARG A 21 20.23 -54.81 14.72
CA ARG A 21 19.38 -53.63 14.91
C ARG A 21 18.59 -53.32 13.64
N GLN A 22 17.28 -53.16 13.80
CA GLN A 22 16.35 -52.82 12.73
C GLN A 22 15.25 -51.89 13.25
N TYR A 23 14.71 -51.02 12.40
CA TYR A 23 13.47 -50.35 12.75
C TYR A 23 12.31 -51.32 12.73
N ARG A 24 11.32 -51.09 13.59
CA ARG A 24 10.06 -51.82 13.56
C ARG A 24 9.32 -51.50 12.26
N THR A 25 9.03 -52.52 11.47
CA THR A 25 8.12 -52.39 10.32
C THR A 25 6.72 -52.00 10.78
N ALA A 26 6.14 -51.00 10.13
CA ALA A 26 4.78 -50.56 10.38
C ALA A 26 4.04 -50.29 9.07
N LYS A 27 2.71 -50.36 9.14
CA LYS A 27 1.81 -49.95 8.06
C LYS A 27 1.52 -48.47 8.19
N TYR A 28 1.95 -47.70 7.20
CA TYR A 28 1.78 -46.25 7.15
C TYR A 28 0.64 -45.85 6.21
N ARG A 29 -0.06 -44.78 6.53
CA ARG A 29 -1.18 -44.27 5.72
C ARG A 29 -1.19 -42.74 5.71
N PHE A 30 -1.37 -42.15 4.54
CA PHE A 30 -1.61 -40.70 4.42
C PHE A 30 -3.06 -40.37 4.73
N GLU A 31 -3.31 -39.14 5.17
CA GLU A 31 -4.67 -38.63 5.32
C GLU A 31 -5.45 -38.73 3.99
N GLY A 32 -6.71 -39.18 4.05
CA GLY A 32 -7.57 -39.35 2.87
C GLY A 32 -7.19 -40.51 1.93
N ASP A 33 -6.09 -41.23 2.18
CA ASP A 33 -5.69 -42.40 1.39
C ASP A 33 -6.23 -43.69 2.04
N ASN A 34 -6.69 -44.63 1.21
CA ASN A 34 -7.10 -45.96 1.65
C ASN A 34 -5.96 -46.98 1.56
N LYS A 35 -4.86 -46.63 0.88
CA LYS A 35 -3.73 -47.52 0.69
C LYS A 35 -2.73 -47.40 1.85
N GLU A 36 -2.45 -48.53 2.48
CA GLU A 36 -1.36 -48.66 3.45
C GLU A 36 -0.05 -49.03 2.73
N ILE A 37 1.05 -48.44 3.19
CA ILE A 37 2.41 -48.76 2.72
C ILE A 37 3.17 -49.32 3.92
N GLU A 38 3.61 -50.56 3.80
CA GLU A 38 4.38 -51.23 4.85
C GLU A 38 5.87 -50.99 4.66
N SER A 39 6.53 -50.44 5.68
CA SER A 39 7.96 -50.15 5.63
C SER A 39 8.57 -50.04 7.03
N PRO A 40 9.87 -50.32 7.21
CA PRO A 40 10.60 -49.92 8.40
C PRO A 40 11.09 -48.46 8.35
N PHE A 41 11.05 -47.79 7.18
CA PHE A 41 11.51 -46.41 7.01
C PHE A 41 10.39 -45.52 6.47
N VAL A 42 10.07 -44.44 7.19
CA VAL A 42 9.15 -43.41 6.67
C VAL A 42 9.69 -42.76 5.40
N LEU A 43 11.01 -42.50 5.33
CA LEU A 43 11.71 -42.11 4.11
C LEU A 43 11.26 -42.91 2.87
N SER A 44 11.21 -44.24 2.96
CA SER A 44 10.79 -45.11 1.85
C SER A 44 9.32 -44.88 1.45
N VAL A 45 8.44 -44.68 2.44
CA VAL A 45 7.02 -44.39 2.22
C VAL A 45 6.84 -43.07 1.47
N LEU A 46 7.58 -42.03 1.88
CA LEU A 46 7.56 -40.71 1.25
C LEU A 46 8.12 -40.74 -0.17
N VAL A 47 9.24 -41.44 -0.39
CA VAL A 47 9.86 -41.62 -1.71
C VAL A 47 8.87 -42.24 -2.70
N GLU A 48 8.19 -43.31 -2.30
CA GLU A 48 7.24 -44.02 -3.15
C GLU A 48 5.99 -43.17 -3.48
N LYS A 49 5.47 -42.42 -2.50
CA LYS A 49 4.28 -41.57 -2.64
C LYS A 49 4.54 -40.31 -3.45
N LEU A 50 5.59 -39.56 -3.12
CA LEU A 50 5.86 -38.22 -3.65
C LEU A 50 6.65 -38.23 -4.97
N LYS A 51 7.20 -39.39 -5.34
CA LYS A 51 8.07 -39.56 -6.53
C LYS A 51 9.29 -38.65 -6.48
N ILE A 52 10.01 -38.75 -5.36
CA ILE A 52 11.22 -37.97 -5.07
C ILE A 52 12.30 -38.17 -6.14
N ASP A 53 13.01 -37.10 -6.49
CA ASP A 53 14.07 -37.09 -7.51
C ASP A 53 15.49 -37.18 -6.90
N LYS A 54 15.65 -36.71 -5.66
CA LYS A 54 16.92 -36.68 -4.91
C LYS A 54 16.65 -36.83 -3.41
N ILE A 55 17.47 -37.62 -2.70
CA ILE A 55 17.36 -37.77 -1.23
C ILE A 55 18.59 -37.15 -0.56
N ILE A 56 18.38 -36.42 0.52
CA ILE A 56 19.42 -35.98 1.45
C ILE A 56 19.15 -36.64 2.79
N VAL A 57 19.96 -37.63 3.14
CA VAL A 57 19.86 -38.31 4.44
C VAL A 57 20.79 -37.61 5.43
N VAL A 58 20.26 -37.19 6.57
CA VAL A 58 21.03 -36.51 7.63
C VAL A 58 21.15 -37.44 8.83
N GLY A 59 22.34 -37.74 9.30
CA GLY A 59 22.50 -38.61 10.46
C GLY A 59 23.82 -38.41 11.17
N THR A 60 23.93 -38.95 12.37
CA THR A 60 25.20 -38.98 13.11
C THR A 60 26.07 -40.16 12.65
N SER A 61 27.35 -40.19 13.02
CA SER A 61 28.21 -41.35 12.78
C SER A 61 27.67 -42.67 13.40
N LYS A 62 26.72 -42.59 14.33
CA LYS A 62 26.08 -43.75 14.98
C LYS A 62 24.74 -44.17 14.38
N SER A 63 24.18 -43.37 13.49
CA SER A 63 22.89 -43.63 12.82
C SER A 63 22.92 -44.94 12.03
N MET A 64 21.74 -45.49 11.72
CA MET A 64 21.57 -46.82 11.08
C MET A 64 21.91 -46.84 9.59
N TRP A 65 23.08 -46.33 9.22
CA TRP A 65 23.54 -46.26 7.83
C TRP A 65 23.63 -47.64 7.18
N GLU A 66 24.05 -48.65 7.94
CA GLU A 66 24.15 -50.04 7.50
C GLU A 66 22.79 -50.66 7.18
N GLU A 67 21.79 -50.45 8.03
CA GLU A 67 20.45 -50.99 7.78
C GLU A 67 19.75 -50.23 6.64
N LEU A 68 19.97 -48.91 6.53
CA LEU A 68 19.47 -48.13 5.39
C LEU A 68 20.05 -48.65 4.07
N TYR A 69 21.37 -48.87 4.00
CA TYR A 69 22.00 -49.49 2.83
C TYR A 69 21.41 -50.84 2.50
N LYS A 70 21.33 -51.74 3.48
CA LYS A 70 20.78 -53.08 3.29
C LYS A 70 19.36 -53.03 2.71
N HIS A 71 18.49 -52.19 3.28
CA HIS A 71 17.11 -52.03 2.84
C HIS A 71 17.01 -51.67 1.35
N TYR A 72 17.68 -50.59 0.93
CA TYR A 72 17.60 -50.12 -0.45
C TYR A 72 18.36 -51.01 -1.44
N ALA A 73 19.54 -51.51 -1.04
CA ALA A 73 20.34 -52.40 -1.89
C ALA A 73 19.62 -53.72 -2.19
N GLN A 74 18.88 -54.25 -1.22
CA GLN A 74 18.00 -55.41 -1.43
C GLN A 74 16.85 -55.09 -2.38
N LYS A 75 16.19 -53.91 -2.25
CA LYS A 75 15.11 -53.49 -3.16
C LYS A 75 15.55 -53.36 -4.62
N ILE A 76 16.84 -53.14 -4.91
CA ILE A 76 17.39 -53.10 -6.26
C ILE A 76 18.19 -54.35 -6.66
N GLY A 77 18.29 -55.35 -5.77
CA GLY A 77 19.01 -56.61 -6.05
C GLY A 77 20.54 -56.46 -6.12
N LYS A 78 21.12 -55.44 -5.49
CA LYS A 78 22.58 -55.15 -5.50
C LYS A 78 23.19 -55.14 -4.09
N PHE A 79 22.66 -55.96 -3.18
CA PHE A 79 23.20 -56.06 -1.83
C PHE A 79 24.64 -56.60 -1.84
N ASN A 80 25.57 -55.83 -1.27
CA ASN A 80 26.96 -56.24 -1.07
C ASN A 80 27.24 -56.41 0.43
N GLU A 81 27.38 -57.67 0.85
CA GLU A 81 27.62 -58.03 2.26
C GLU A 81 28.94 -57.46 2.81
N LYS A 82 29.99 -57.34 1.97
CA LYS A 82 31.29 -56.80 2.41
C LYS A 82 31.18 -55.31 2.73
N TYR A 83 30.49 -54.56 1.89
CA TYR A 83 30.26 -53.13 2.14
C TYR A 83 29.34 -52.93 3.35
N TRP A 84 28.27 -53.72 3.48
CA TRP A 84 27.39 -53.69 4.65
C TRP A 84 28.13 -53.95 5.97
N LYS A 85 29.01 -54.96 6.00
CA LYS A 85 29.88 -55.23 7.16
C LYS A 85 30.83 -54.06 7.44
N TYR A 86 31.47 -53.52 6.41
CA TYR A 86 32.41 -52.40 6.53
C TYR A 86 31.78 -51.16 7.19
N ILE A 87 30.61 -50.73 6.70
CA ILE A 87 29.90 -49.59 7.32
C ILE A 87 29.41 -49.96 8.74
N GLY A 88 28.91 -51.17 8.95
CA GLY A 88 28.49 -51.67 10.27
C GLY A 88 29.60 -51.63 11.32
N GLU A 89 30.84 -52.00 10.97
CA GLU A 89 31.99 -51.91 11.90
C GLU A 89 32.31 -50.46 12.30
N LYS A 90 32.34 -49.54 11.34
CA LYS A 90 32.61 -48.12 11.60
C LYS A 90 31.51 -47.48 12.45
N VAL A 91 30.26 -47.79 12.15
CA VAL A 91 29.12 -47.31 12.93
C VAL A 91 29.12 -47.95 14.33
N GLY A 92 29.49 -49.23 14.45
CA GLY A 92 29.69 -49.93 15.72
C GLY A 92 30.70 -49.25 16.64
N LYS A 93 31.82 -48.79 16.09
CA LYS A 93 32.89 -48.07 16.81
C LYS A 93 32.60 -46.59 17.07
N SER A 94 31.63 -46.01 16.36
CA SER A 94 31.27 -44.60 16.51
C SER A 94 30.43 -44.33 17.76
N ASN A 95 30.60 -43.13 18.34
CA ASN A 95 29.85 -42.58 19.48
C ASN A 95 29.99 -41.04 19.50
N TYR A 96 29.53 -40.39 20.58
CA TYR A 96 29.58 -38.91 20.69
C TYR A 96 31.01 -38.32 20.78
N LYS A 97 32.04 -39.12 21.11
CA LYS A 97 33.45 -38.72 21.15
C LYS A 97 34.26 -39.23 19.95
N ASN A 98 33.92 -40.41 19.44
CA ASN A 98 34.65 -41.05 18.36
C ASN A 98 33.79 -41.16 17.09
N HIS A 99 34.25 -40.56 15.98
CA HIS A 99 33.53 -40.51 14.71
C HIS A 99 34.32 -41.26 13.63
N GLU A 100 34.14 -42.58 13.56
CA GLU A 100 34.89 -43.44 12.62
C GLU A 100 34.33 -43.43 11.19
N LEU A 101 33.01 -43.22 11.08
CA LEU A 101 32.33 -43.12 9.80
C LEU A 101 32.52 -41.72 9.20
N LYS A 102 32.92 -41.66 7.93
CA LYS A 102 33.10 -40.44 7.13
C LYS A 102 32.17 -40.44 5.92
N GLU A 103 31.95 -39.28 5.31
CA GLU A 103 31.02 -39.16 4.17
C GLU A 103 31.50 -39.96 2.94
N GLU A 104 32.82 -40.10 2.75
CA GLU A 104 33.35 -40.93 1.65
C GLU A 104 32.96 -42.39 1.78
N ASP A 105 32.75 -42.87 3.01
CA ASP A 105 32.32 -44.25 3.28
C ASP A 105 30.88 -44.51 2.82
N LEU A 106 30.07 -43.46 2.67
CA LEU A 106 28.64 -43.55 2.34
C LEU A 106 28.35 -43.35 0.85
N LYS A 107 29.38 -43.21 0.00
CA LYS A 107 29.21 -43.01 -1.46
C LYS A 107 28.41 -44.12 -2.13
N GLU A 108 28.66 -45.37 -1.75
CA GLU A 108 27.94 -46.52 -2.32
C GLU A 108 26.47 -46.54 -1.87
N LEU A 109 26.18 -46.10 -0.65
CA LEU A 109 24.80 -45.90 -0.21
C LEU A 109 24.10 -44.81 -1.05
N CYS A 110 24.75 -43.69 -1.33
CA CYS A 110 24.20 -42.64 -2.19
C CYS A 110 23.87 -43.19 -3.59
N ASN A 111 24.76 -43.99 -4.18
CA ASN A 111 24.52 -44.63 -5.48
C ASN A 111 23.31 -45.57 -5.45
N VAL A 112 23.19 -46.40 -4.41
CA VAL A 112 22.06 -47.32 -4.22
C VAL A 112 20.74 -46.56 -4.09
N LEU A 113 20.73 -45.43 -3.35
CA LEU A 113 19.55 -44.56 -3.25
C LEU A 113 19.16 -44.03 -4.63
N ASP A 114 20.10 -43.49 -5.39
CA ASP A 114 19.85 -42.94 -6.73
C ASP A 114 19.34 -43.99 -7.73
N GLU A 115 19.89 -45.21 -7.70
CA GLU A 115 19.40 -46.31 -8.53
C GLU A 115 17.98 -46.72 -8.16
N TYR A 116 17.66 -46.75 -6.87
CA TYR A 116 16.30 -47.04 -6.42
C TYR A 116 15.32 -45.92 -6.82
N LEU A 117 15.71 -44.66 -6.71
CA LEU A 117 14.94 -43.51 -7.19
C LEU A 117 14.64 -43.66 -8.69
N LYS A 118 15.65 -43.98 -9.51
CA LYS A 118 15.48 -44.23 -10.95
C LYS A 118 14.60 -45.43 -11.27
N LYS A 119 14.61 -46.47 -10.42
CA LYS A 119 13.71 -47.63 -10.54
C LYS A 119 12.24 -47.24 -10.34
N ILE A 120 11.94 -46.31 -9.44
CA ILE A 120 10.56 -45.87 -9.17
C ILE A 120 10.12 -44.74 -10.11
N ASN A 121 11.04 -43.84 -10.42
CA ASN A 121 10.85 -42.69 -11.28
C ASN A 121 12.04 -42.62 -12.26
N PRO A 122 11.90 -43.10 -13.51
CA PRO A 122 12.99 -43.11 -14.49
C PRO A 122 13.61 -41.73 -14.78
N ASN A 123 12.87 -40.65 -14.50
CA ASN A 123 13.33 -39.27 -14.68
C ASN A 123 14.01 -38.68 -13.43
N ALA A 124 14.15 -39.47 -12.35
CA ALA A 124 14.80 -39.01 -11.13
C ALA A 124 16.21 -38.48 -11.42
N LYS A 125 16.45 -37.23 -11.00
CA LYS A 125 17.70 -36.51 -11.25
C LYS A 125 18.90 -37.17 -10.60
N GLY A 126 18.70 -37.80 -9.44
CA GLY A 126 19.75 -38.40 -8.62
C GLY A 126 20.66 -37.35 -7.97
N GLY A 127 21.86 -37.77 -7.57
CA GLY A 127 22.78 -36.96 -6.78
C GLY A 127 22.41 -36.96 -5.31
N SER A 128 21.85 -38.05 -4.79
CA SER A 128 21.53 -38.20 -3.37
C SER A 128 22.78 -38.07 -2.50
N LYS A 129 22.60 -37.57 -1.28
CA LYS A 129 23.69 -37.29 -0.34
C LYS A 129 23.41 -37.88 1.03
N CYS A 130 24.47 -38.30 1.71
CA CYS A 130 24.45 -38.63 3.12
C CYS A 130 25.30 -37.61 3.86
N LEU A 131 24.66 -36.78 4.69
CA LEU A 131 25.32 -35.78 5.50
C LEU A 131 25.56 -36.31 6.92
N LEU A 132 26.81 -36.21 7.36
CA LEU A 132 27.21 -36.62 8.70
C LEU A 132 27.25 -35.42 9.65
N ILE A 133 26.31 -35.39 10.58
CA ILE A 133 26.22 -34.37 11.62
C ILE A 133 26.74 -34.88 12.98
N LYS A 134 27.10 -33.94 13.85
CA LYS A 134 27.37 -34.16 15.27
C LYS A 134 26.06 -34.32 16.06
N TYR A 135 26.19 -34.74 17.32
CA TYR A 135 25.03 -34.96 18.18
C TYR A 135 24.36 -33.65 18.59
N GLY A 136 25.13 -32.55 18.65
CA GLY A 136 24.65 -31.24 19.09
C GLY A 136 24.62 -31.12 20.62
N ILE A 137 25.53 -31.78 21.33
CA ILE A 137 25.56 -31.79 22.81
C ILE A 137 26.11 -30.49 23.42
N ASN A 138 26.78 -29.67 22.62
CA ASN A 138 27.35 -28.39 23.01
C ASN A 138 27.21 -27.38 21.85
N LYS A 139 27.60 -26.12 22.10
CA LYS A 139 27.45 -25.04 21.13
C LYS A 139 28.35 -25.25 19.91
N GLU A 140 29.55 -25.76 20.11
CA GLU A 140 30.53 -26.02 19.07
C GLU A 140 29.98 -27.03 18.04
N GLU A 141 29.43 -28.15 18.51
CA GLU A 141 28.79 -29.14 17.64
C GLU A 141 27.55 -28.60 16.91
N ILE A 142 26.78 -27.70 17.54
CA ILE A 142 25.63 -27.05 16.87
C ILE A 142 26.13 -26.17 15.72
N TRP A 143 27.23 -25.43 15.90
CA TRP A 143 27.83 -24.63 14.83
C TRP A 143 28.45 -25.49 13.73
N GLU A 144 29.12 -26.59 14.06
CA GLU A 144 29.58 -27.56 13.06
C GLU A 144 28.40 -28.10 12.23
N ASN A 145 27.30 -28.44 12.88
CA ASN A 145 26.08 -28.89 12.21
C ASN A 145 25.48 -27.79 11.32
N PHE A 146 25.54 -26.53 11.74
CA PHE A 146 25.13 -25.39 10.92
C PHE A 146 25.95 -25.30 9.65
N ASP A 147 27.28 -25.39 9.73
CA ASP A 147 28.16 -25.34 8.56
C ASP A 147 27.87 -26.49 7.59
N ILE A 148 27.65 -27.71 8.11
CA ILE A 148 27.25 -28.88 7.32
C ILE A 148 25.92 -28.64 6.60
N PHE A 149 24.90 -28.13 7.29
CA PHE A 149 23.61 -27.82 6.67
C PHE A 149 23.71 -26.69 5.64
N MET A 150 24.52 -25.66 5.90
CA MET A 150 24.73 -24.57 4.94
C MET A 150 25.40 -25.03 3.65
N SER A 151 26.18 -26.11 3.68
CA SER A 151 26.71 -26.72 2.46
C SER A 151 25.62 -27.16 1.47
N LEU A 152 24.38 -27.41 1.94
CA LEU A 152 23.24 -27.75 1.10
C LEU A 152 22.84 -26.65 0.11
N THR A 153 23.24 -25.40 0.34
CA THR A 153 23.06 -24.31 -0.63
C THR A 153 23.72 -24.60 -1.97
N ASN A 154 24.75 -25.44 -2.00
CA ASN A 154 25.43 -25.88 -3.24
C ASN A 154 24.72 -27.06 -3.91
N GLU A 155 23.84 -27.76 -3.18
CA GLU A 155 23.20 -29.00 -3.59
C GLU A 155 21.75 -28.81 -4.03
N ILE A 156 21.14 -27.69 -3.62
CA ILE A 156 19.76 -27.29 -3.89
C ILE A 156 19.77 -26.09 -4.84
N ASN A 157 18.94 -26.16 -5.89
CA ASN A 157 18.82 -25.09 -6.87
C ASN A 157 17.56 -24.25 -6.63
N ASP A 158 17.52 -23.08 -7.25
CA ASP A 158 16.31 -22.26 -7.23
C ASP A 158 15.13 -23.00 -7.86
N ASN A 159 13.98 -22.82 -7.25
CA ASN A 159 12.70 -23.45 -7.56
C ASN A 159 12.65 -24.97 -7.31
N ASP A 160 13.65 -25.59 -6.68
CA ASP A 160 13.53 -26.99 -6.25
C ASP A 160 12.45 -27.13 -5.17
N GLU A 161 11.74 -28.26 -5.19
CA GLU A 161 10.66 -28.61 -4.26
C GLU A 161 11.26 -29.43 -3.11
N ILE A 162 11.17 -28.92 -1.89
CA ILE A 162 11.74 -29.52 -0.70
C ILE A 162 10.65 -30.17 0.12
N TYR A 163 10.90 -31.41 0.53
CA TYR A 163 10.09 -32.17 1.46
C TYR A 163 10.96 -32.55 2.66
N LEU A 164 10.40 -32.48 3.87
CA LEU A 164 11.09 -32.84 5.10
C LEU A 164 10.46 -34.10 5.71
N ASP A 165 11.26 -35.09 6.07
CA ASP A 165 10.85 -36.11 7.04
C ASP A 165 11.34 -35.68 8.43
N ILE A 166 10.51 -35.80 9.46
CA ILE A 166 10.91 -35.49 10.85
C ILE A 166 10.78 -36.69 11.79
N THR A 167 10.63 -37.90 11.26
CA THR A 167 10.25 -39.08 12.03
C THR A 167 11.39 -39.69 12.83
N HIS A 168 12.57 -39.84 12.22
CA HIS A 168 13.65 -40.65 12.78
C HIS A 168 14.87 -39.83 13.18
N SER A 169 15.03 -39.45 14.45
CA SER A 169 16.29 -38.93 15.04
C SER A 169 16.05 -38.41 16.46
N PHE A 170 17.08 -37.84 17.10
CA PHE A 170 16.88 -36.98 18.26
C PHE A 170 15.95 -35.83 17.91
N ARG A 171 14.99 -35.50 18.79
CA ARG A 171 14.00 -34.43 18.57
C ARG A 171 14.61 -33.05 18.25
N SER A 172 15.86 -32.81 18.68
CA SER A 172 16.61 -31.59 18.36
C SER A 172 16.98 -31.48 16.87
N ILE A 173 17.21 -32.60 16.18
CA ILE A 173 17.64 -32.61 14.78
C ILE A 173 16.53 -32.14 13.84
N PRO A 174 15.28 -32.65 13.91
CA PRO A 174 14.21 -32.14 13.08
C PRO A 174 13.86 -30.67 13.35
N LEU A 175 13.91 -30.24 14.62
CA LEU A 175 13.75 -28.82 14.97
C LEU A 175 14.85 -27.97 14.32
N PHE A 176 16.10 -28.43 14.37
CA PHE A 176 17.22 -27.76 13.74
C PHE A 176 17.06 -27.71 12.21
N MET A 177 16.71 -28.84 11.59
CA MET A 177 16.42 -28.94 10.15
C MET A 177 15.34 -27.96 9.69
N TYR A 178 14.27 -27.84 10.48
CA TYR A 178 13.18 -26.90 10.24
C TYR A 178 13.69 -25.45 10.20
N VAL A 179 14.47 -25.03 11.21
CA VAL A 179 15.04 -23.67 11.25
C VAL A 179 16.06 -23.45 10.12
N MET A 180 16.88 -24.46 9.82
CA MET A 180 17.86 -24.38 8.74
C MET A 180 17.20 -24.28 7.37
N LEU A 181 16.09 -24.98 7.12
CA LEU A 181 15.33 -24.84 5.88
C LEU A 181 14.79 -23.43 5.71
N GLU A 182 14.29 -22.84 6.78
CA GLU A 182 13.81 -21.47 6.73
C GLU A 182 14.95 -20.48 6.48
N PHE A 183 16.14 -20.76 7.04
CA PHE A 183 17.33 -20.00 6.74
C PHE A 183 17.79 -20.18 5.27
N LEU A 184 17.70 -21.38 4.71
CA LEU A 184 18.04 -21.68 3.31
C LEU A 184 17.14 -20.94 2.31
N ARG A 185 15.85 -20.72 2.64
CA ARG A 185 14.92 -19.92 1.82
C ARG A 185 15.38 -18.49 1.59
N TYR A 186 16.24 -17.94 2.44
CA TYR A 186 16.85 -16.62 2.21
C TYR A 186 17.93 -16.62 1.13
N PHE A 187 18.58 -17.76 0.87
CA PHE A 187 19.69 -17.86 -0.09
C PHE A 187 19.27 -18.48 -1.42
N LYS A 188 18.21 -19.30 -1.41
CA LYS A 188 17.68 -20.01 -2.56
C LYS A 188 16.17 -19.87 -2.60
N ASN A 189 15.61 -19.63 -3.78
CA ASN A 189 14.15 -19.56 -3.97
C ASN A 189 13.54 -20.97 -3.98
N ILE A 190 13.58 -21.67 -2.85
CA ILE A 190 13.08 -23.05 -2.71
C ILE A 190 11.61 -23.05 -2.31
N LYS A 191 10.88 -24.07 -2.75
CA LYS A 191 9.48 -24.29 -2.35
C LYS A 191 9.42 -25.39 -1.31
N LEU A 192 8.92 -25.08 -0.13
CA LEU A 192 8.65 -26.12 0.87
C LEU A 192 7.26 -26.69 0.59
N GLU A 193 7.21 -27.93 0.10
CA GLU A 193 5.98 -28.58 -0.36
C GLU A 193 5.36 -29.50 0.70
N GLY A 194 6.10 -29.89 1.75
CA GLY A 194 5.56 -30.73 2.81
C GLY A 194 6.55 -31.09 3.92
N ILE A 195 6.01 -31.33 5.12
CA ILE A 195 6.79 -31.81 6.27
C ILE A 195 6.06 -33.00 6.86
N TYR A 196 6.64 -34.18 6.73
CA TYR A 196 5.96 -35.39 7.08
C TYR A 196 6.48 -35.99 8.38
N TYR A 197 5.53 -36.39 9.21
CA TYR A 197 5.78 -37.13 10.44
C TYR A 197 5.02 -38.45 10.42
N GLY A 198 5.75 -39.57 10.48
CA GLY A 198 5.15 -40.87 10.70
C GLY A 198 4.89 -41.12 12.18
N MET A 199 3.64 -40.99 12.59
CA MET A 199 3.23 -41.04 13.99
C MET A 199 3.05 -42.49 14.48
N LEU A 200 4.17 -43.21 14.63
CA LEU A 200 4.17 -44.64 15.00
C LEU A 200 3.51 -44.91 16.37
N ASP A 201 3.61 -43.98 17.31
CA ASP A 201 3.09 -44.16 18.67
C ASP A 201 1.57 -44.38 18.72
N VAL A 202 0.83 -43.84 17.74
CA VAL A 202 -0.64 -43.96 17.64
C VAL A 202 -1.07 -45.27 16.97
N TYR A 203 -0.13 -46.10 16.50
CA TYR A 203 -0.43 -47.35 15.81
C TYR A 203 -1.37 -48.26 16.61
N LYS A 204 -1.22 -48.31 17.94
CA LYS A 204 -2.07 -49.15 18.81
C LYS A 204 -3.53 -48.70 18.85
N GLU A 205 -3.81 -47.45 18.54
CA GLU A 205 -5.16 -46.88 18.56
C GLU A 205 -5.84 -46.96 17.19
N LEU A 206 -5.07 -46.73 16.11
CA LEU A 206 -5.60 -46.67 14.74
C LEU A 206 -5.40 -47.96 13.93
N ASN A 207 -4.60 -48.91 14.40
CA ASN A 207 -4.11 -50.09 13.67
C ASN A 207 -3.24 -49.78 12.44
N TYR A 208 -2.84 -48.53 12.27
CA TYR A 208 -1.85 -48.05 11.31
C TYR A 208 -1.16 -46.81 11.87
N ALA A 209 0.01 -46.46 11.33
CA ALA A 209 0.71 -45.22 11.67
C ALA A 209 0.36 -44.13 10.64
N PRO A 210 -0.30 -43.03 11.03
CA PRO A 210 -0.58 -41.97 10.09
C PRO A 210 0.71 -41.24 9.69
N ILE A 211 0.82 -40.87 8.40
CA ILE A 211 1.77 -39.87 7.91
C ILE A 211 1.05 -38.52 7.93
N VAL A 212 1.43 -37.67 8.87
CA VAL A 212 0.85 -36.35 9.06
C VAL A 212 1.69 -35.31 8.33
N ASP A 213 1.05 -34.47 7.52
CA ASP A 213 1.70 -33.28 6.97
C ASP A 213 1.61 -32.11 7.97
N LEU A 214 2.77 -31.65 8.40
CA LEU A 214 2.98 -30.57 9.35
C LEU A 214 3.37 -29.26 8.64
N SER A 215 3.24 -29.19 7.32
CA SER A 215 3.33 -27.95 6.54
C SER A 215 2.51 -26.77 7.12
N PRO A 216 1.34 -26.96 7.78
CA PRO A 216 0.64 -25.85 8.42
C PRO A 216 1.46 -25.12 9.49
N ILE A 217 2.49 -25.74 10.08
CA ILE A 217 3.38 -25.08 11.05
C ILE A 217 4.26 -24.02 10.37
N PHE A 218 4.67 -24.23 9.11
CA PHE A 218 5.39 -23.21 8.34
C PHE A 218 4.50 -22.04 7.94
N GLU A 219 3.23 -22.32 7.62
CA GLU A 219 2.25 -21.27 7.32
C GLU A 219 2.15 -20.27 8.49
N ILE A 220 2.18 -20.76 9.73
CA ILE A 220 2.21 -19.90 10.94
C ILE A 220 3.40 -18.94 10.91
N LEU A 221 4.59 -19.39 10.50
CA LEU A 221 5.78 -18.53 10.45
C LEU A 221 5.64 -17.42 9.40
N ASP A 222 5.10 -17.74 8.23
CA ASP A 222 4.89 -16.75 7.18
C ASP A 222 3.89 -15.67 7.66
N TRP A 223 2.83 -16.07 8.38
CA TRP A 223 1.93 -15.14 9.05
C TRP A 223 2.61 -14.29 10.13
N VAL A 224 3.46 -14.88 10.97
CA VAL A 224 4.24 -14.13 11.98
C VAL A 224 5.13 -13.08 11.31
N LYS A 225 5.82 -13.43 10.22
CA LYS A 225 6.63 -12.50 9.43
C LYS A 225 5.78 -11.38 8.84
N GLY A 226 4.68 -11.70 8.17
CA GLY A 226 3.78 -10.71 7.57
C GLY A 226 3.17 -9.75 8.59
N MET A 227 2.77 -10.27 9.77
CA MET A 227 2.28 -9.43 10.87
C MET A 227 3.37 -8.52 11.43
N TYR A 228 4.60 -9.03 11.58
CA TYR A 228 5.73 -8.24 12.04
C TYR A 228 6.08 -7.11 11.05
N GLU A 229 6.14 -7.40 9.75
CA GLU A 229 6.38 -6.39 8.70
C GLU A 229 5.34 -5.28 8.71
N PHE A 230 4.07 -5.65 8.86
CA PHE A 230 2.98 -4.67 8.92
C PHE A 230 3.05 -3.82 10.19
N THR A 231 3.16 -4.46 11.36
CA THR A 231 3.09 -3.75 12.64
C THR A 231 4.35 -2.92 12.93
N LYS A 232 5.51 -3.33 12.41
CA LYS A 232 6.79 -2.66 12.68
C LYS A 232 7.20 -1.65 11.62
N TYR A 233 6.88 -1.91 10.36
CA TYR A 233 7.33 -1.11 9.23
C TYR A 233 6.17 -0.59 8.38
N GLY A 234 4.92 -0.92 8.71
CA GLY A 234 3.77 -0.52 7.92
C GLY A 234 3.82 -1.06 6.50
N ASN A 235 4.38 -2.26 6.31
CA ASN A 235 4.46 -2.96 5.03
C ASN A 235 3.48 -4.13 5.05
N SER A 236 2.53 -4.14 4.13
CA SER A 236 1.50 -5.17 4.05
C SER A 236 1.68 -6.13 2.88
N TYR A 237 2.78 -6.11 2.11
CA TYR A 237 2.91 -6.95 0.91
C TYR A 237 2.79 -8.44 1.24
N LEU A 238 3.59 -8.95 2.17
CA LEU A 238 3.57 -10.36 2.54
C LEU A 238 2.19 -10.80 3.08
N ILE A 239 1.58 -9.98 3.94
CA ILE A 239 0.27 -10.35 4.49
C ILE A 239 -0.86 -10.24 3.45
N SER A 240 -0.70 -9.38 2.45
CA SER A 240 -1.62 -9.30 1.31
C SER A 240 -1.49 -10.53 0.43
N ASP A 241 -0.29 -11.06 0.24
CA ASP A 241 -0.06 -12.30 -0.52
C ASP A 241 -0.66 -13.52 0.21
N LEU A 242 -0.49 -13.61 1.54
CA LEU A 242 -1.13 -14.65 2.37
C LEU A 242 -2.66 -14.55 2.37
N LEU A 243 -3.21 -13.34 2.27
CA LEU A 243 -4.65 -13.10 2.21
C LEU A 243 -5.25 -13.25 0.80
N GLU A 244 -4.46 -13.41 -0.25
CA GLU A 244 -4.96 -13.36 -1.64
C GLU A 244 -5.99 -14.46 -1.92
N GLU A 245 -5.76 -15.68 -1.40
CA GLU A 245 -6.68 -16.81 -1.55
C GLU A 245 -7.86 -16.74 -0.59
N GLU A 246 -7.67 -16.23 0.63
CA GLU A 246 -8.74 -16.11 1.62
C GLU A 246 -9.68 -14.94 1.29
N ASN A 247 -9.14 -13.72 1.17
CA ASN A 247 -9.90 -12.50 0.98
C ASN A 247 -9.15 -11.53 0.05
N LYS A 248 -9.34 -11.75 -1.25
CA LYS A 248 -8.80 -10.93 -2.32
C LYS A 248 -9.14 -9.43 -2.21
N LEU A 249 -10.31 -9.08 -1.67
CA LEU A 249 -10.69 -7.67 -1.50
C LEU A 249 -9.82 -6.98 -0.44
N LEU A 250 -9.67 -7.62 0.72
CA LEU A 250 -8.81 -7.13 1.80
C LEU A 250 -7.34 -7.09 1.35
N ALA A 251 -6.84 -8.16 0.73
CA ALA A 251 -5.49 -8.24 0.19
C ALA A 251 -5.17 -7.08 -0.75
N ASN A 252 -6.06 -6.80 -1.71
CA ASN A 252 -5.85 -5.71 -2.67
C ASN A 252 -5.90 -4.32 -2.03
N ASN A 253 -6.81 -4.10 -1.08
CA ASN A 253 -6.88 -2.83 -0.37
C ASN A 253 -5.63 -2.58 0.49
N LEU A 254 -5.13 -3.59 1.23
CA LEU A 254 -3.89 -3.49 1.99
C LEU A 254 -2.69 -3.19 1.06
N ARG A 255 -2.59 -3.89 -0.07
CA ARG A 255 -1.54 -3.64 -1.07
C ARG A 255 -1.57 -2.20 -1.59
N LYS A 256 -2.75 -1.64 -1.88
CA LYS A 256 -2.91 -0.21 -2.26
C LYS A 256 -2.44 0.72 -1.14
N ILE A 257 -2.85 0.47 0.11
CA ILE A 257 -2.43 1.27 1.26
C ILE A 257 -0.90 1.31 1.36
N SER A 258 -0.23 0.16 1.25
CA SER A 258 1.23 0.11 1.27
C SER A 258 1.87 0.94 0.15
N ILE A 259 1.36 0.82 -1.08
CA ILE A 259 1.85 1.60 -2.23
C ILE A 259 1.65 3.10 -2.01
N HIS A 260 0.45 3.52 -1.62
CA HIS A 260 0.12 4.94 -1.49
C HIS A 260 0.80 5.58 -0.28
N ILE A 261 1.02 4.84 0.80
CA ILE A 261 1.83 5.31 1.93
C ILE A 261 3.29 5.54 1.49
N ASP A 262 3.89 4.59 0.79
CA ASP A 262 5.28 4.70 0.33
C ASP A 262 5.45 5.85 -0.68
N ALA A 263 4.50 5.97 -1.61
CA ALA A 263 4.46 7.06 -2.60
C ALA A 263 4.02 8.43 -2.03
N ASN A 264 3.65 8.50 -0.75
CA ASN A 264 3.10 9.70 -0.11
C ASN A 264 1.83 10.27 -0.81
N TYR A 265 1.00 9.39 -1.37
CA TYR A 265 -0.28 9.72 -1.99
C TYR A 265 -1.39 9.81 -0.94
N LEU A 266 -1.29 10.82 -0.07
CA LEU A 266 -2.08 10.93 1.16
C LEU A 266 -3.59 11.04 0.93
N ARG A 267 -4.02 11.56 -0.22
CA ARG A 267 -5.44 11.59 -0.58
C ARG A 267 -5.95 10.17 -0.77
N GLU A 268 -5.24 9.38 -1.57
CA GLU A 268 -5.54 8.00 -1.87
C GLU A 268 -5.44 7.14 -0.61
N VAL A 269 -4.44 7.35 0.26
CA VAL A 269 -4.35 6.68 1.58
C VAL A 269 -5.63 6.90 2.40
N ARG A 270 -6.14 8.13 2.44
CA ARG A 270 -7.37 8.46 3.17
C ARG A 270 -8.59 7.75 2.57
N GLU A 271 -8.65 7.62 1.25
CA GLU A 271 -9.71 6.88 0.55
C GLU A 271 -9.61 5.38 0.81
N ASP A 272 -8.40 4.81 0.75
CA ASP A 272 -8.16 3.40 1.00
C ASP A 272 -8.42 3.00 2.46
N ILE A 273 -8.11 3.85 3.45
CA ILE A 273 -8.45 3.61 4.86
C ILE A 273 -9.96 3.59 5.07
N LYS A 274 -10.71 4.45 4.36
CA LYS A 274 -12.18 4.41 4.40
C LYS A 274 -12.71 3.11 3.79
N GLU A 275 -12.11 2.63 2.71
CA GLU A 275 -12.43 1.33 2.13
C GLU A 275 -12.07 0.18 3.09
N LEU A 276 -10.89 0.22 3.72
CA LEU A 276 -10.45 -0.74 4.74
C LEU A 276 -11.48 -0.84 5.87
N ASN A 277 -11.89 0.30 6.44
CA ASN A 277 -12.90 0.33 7.51
C ASN A 277 -14.22 -0.32 7.08
N LYS A 278 -14.67 -0.09 5.84
CA LYS A 278 -15.87 -0.76 5.30
C LYS A 278 -15.67 -2.26 5.18
N ILE A 279 -14.50 -2.70 4.72
CA ILE A 279 -14.16 -4.13 4.59
C ILE A 279 -14.15 -4.77 5.99
N LEU A 280 -13.42 -4.19 6.94
CA LEU A 280 -13.28 -4.70 8.31
C LEU A 280 -14.61 -4.80 9.05
N ASN A 281 -15.54 -3.86 8.83
CA ASN A 281 -16.88 -3.89 9.44
C ASN A 281 -17.79 -5.00 8.87
N ASN A 282 -17.48 -5.50 7.67
CA ASN A 282 -18.26 -6.55 7.01
C ASN A 282 -17.63 -7.95 7.13
N ILE A 283 -16.42 -8.05 7.66
CA ILE A 283 -15.74 -9.33 7.88
C ILE A 283 -16.23 -9.91 9.21
N ASN A 284 -16.56 -11.21 9.20
CA ASN A 284 -16.82 -11.95 10.43
C ASN A 284 -15.50 -12.13 11.20
N GLU A 285 -15.48 -11.89 12.52
CA GLU A 285 -14.25 -11.95 13.32
C GLU A 285 -13.61 -13.36 13.34
N ASP A 286 -14.37 -14.41 13.05
CA ASP A 286 -13.90 -15.80 12.89
C ASP A 286 -13.48 -16.16 11.44
N PHE A 287 -13.28 -15.16 10.58
CA PHE A 287 -12.83 -15.39 9.21
C PHE A 287 -11.35 -15.80 9.19
N GLY A 288 -11.04 -16.90 8.49
CA GLY A 288 -9.69 -17.44 8.31
C GLY A 288 -9.06 -18.02 9.59
N ARG A 289 -8.08 -18.92 9.44
CA ARG A 289 -7.39 -19.52 10.60
C ARG A 289 -6.54 -18.49 11.34
N PHE A 290 -5.86 -17.63 10.58
CA PHE A 290 -4.93 -16.61 11.07
C PHE A 290 -5.51 -15.19 11.02
N THR A 291 -6.46 -14.95 10.11
CA THR A 291 -7.01 -13.62 9.85
C THR A 291 -7.71 -12.99 11.06
N LYS A 292 -8.31 -13.79 11.95
CA LYS A 292 -8.84 -13.29 13.24
C LYS A 292 -7.80 -12.58 14.13
N TYR A 293 -6.51 -12.89 13.98
CA TYR A 293 -5.44 -12.27 14.77
C TYR A 293 -4.87 -11.00 14.13
N ILE A 294 -4.97 -10.86 12.80
CA ILE A 294 -4.53 -9.64 12.11
C ILE A 294 -5.61 -8.55 12.14
N ILE A 295 -6.89 -8.92 12.07
CA ILE A 295 -8.00 -7.96 12.04
C ILE A 295 -7.92 -6.91 13.17
N PRO A 296 -7.67 -7.26 14.45
CA PRO A 296 -7.52 -6.27 15.51
C PRO A 296 -6.40 -5.26 15.25
N LYS A 297 -5.28 -5.70 14.64
CA LYS A 297 -4.16 -4.83 14.29
C LYS A 297 -4.47 -3.94 13.08
N LEU A 298 -5.26 -4.42 12.13
CA LEU A 298 -5.77 -3.59 11.04
C LEU A 298 -6.76 -2.54 11.55
N LYS A 299 -7.64 -2.90 12.50
CA LYS A 299 -8.56 -1.98 13.18
C LYS A 299 -7.79 -0.90 13.95
N GLU A 300 -6.79 -1.29 14.74
CA GLU A 300 -5.91 -0.35 15.47
C GLU A 300 -5.24 0.66 14.52
N PHE A 301 -4.73 0.18 13.38
CA PHE A 301 -4.18 1.04 12.34
C PHE A 301 -5.21 2.02 11.75
N SER A 302 -6.39 1.52 11.37
CA SER A 302 -7.42 2.36 10.72
C SER A 302 -8.06 3.36 11.69
N GLU A 303 -8.23 2.97 12.96
CA GLU A 303 -8.78 3.81 14.03
C GLU A 303 -7.95 5.06 14.29
N ARG A 304 -6.62 4.98 14.11
CA ARG A 304 -5.73 6.13 14.25
C ARG A 304 -6.09 7.31 13.34
N PHE A 305 -6.78 7.05 12.22
CA PHE A 305 -7.15 8.04 11.22
C PHE A 305 -8.66 8.32 11.18
N ASN A 306 -9.44 7.72 12.08
CA ASN A 306 -10.89 7.89 12.11
C ASN A 306 -11.27 9.33 12.55
N ASN A 307 -12.35 9.84 11.96
CA ASN A 307 -12.95 11.15 12.30
C ASN A 307 -12.07 12.38 12.08
N VAL A 308 -10.97 12.25 11.32
CA VAL A 308 -10.09 13.40 11.01
C VAL A 308 -10.57 14.07 9.73
N SER A 309 -11.34 15.16 9.84
CA SER A 309 -11.76 15.94 8.67
C SER A 309 -10.68 16.89 8.15
N SER A 310 -9.84 17.39 9.06
CA SER A 310 -8.75 18.32 8.76
C SER A 310 -7.64 17.66 7.92
N TYR A 311 -7.07 18.43 6.99
CA TYR A 311 -5.94 18.03 6.16
C TYR A 311 -4.64 18.01 6.95
N TYR A 312 -4.41 19.04 7.78
CA TYR A 312 -3.15 19.15 8.52
C TYR A 312 -3.06 18.16 9.69
N GLU A 313 -4.17 17.88 10.37
CA GLU A 313 -4.22 16.84 11.42
C GLU A 313 -3.98 15.45 10.83
N PHE A 314 -4.56 15.17 9.66
CA PHE A 314 -4.30 13.90 8.97
C PHE A 314 -2.84 13.77 8.55
N GLN A 315 -2.22 14.84 8.04
CA GLN A 315 -0.78 14.83 7.75
C GLN A 315 0.07 14.66 9.01
N LYS A 316 -0.31 15.26 10.15
CA LYS A 316 0.37 15.05 11.43
C LYS A 316 0.30 13.58 11.86
N LEU A 317 -0.89 12.98 11.86
CA LEU A 317 -1.08 11.56 12.21
C LEU A 317 -0.31 10.63 11.26
N MET A 318 -0.27 10.96 9.97
CA MET A 318 0.57 10.24 9.00
C MET A 318 2.05 10.41 9.30
N ALA A 319 2.50 11.58 9.76
CA ALA A 319 3.87 11.79 10.20
C ALA A 319 4.22 10.94 11.43
N GLU A 320 3.38 10.96 12.46
CA GLU A 320 3.53 10.16 13.67
C GLU A 320 3.58 8.66 13.34
N TRP A 321 2.63 8.17 12.53
CA TRP A 321 2.62 6.77 12.13
C TRP A 321 3.87 6.37 11.34
N ASN A 322 4.37 7.26 10.47
CA ASN A 322 5.62 7.01 9.76
C ASN A 322 6.82 6.98 10.71
N PHE A 323 6.89 7.85 11.72
CA PHE A 323 7.97 7.83 12.71
C PHE A 323 7.95 6.56 13.58
N ASP A 324 6.76 6.13 14.02
CA ASP A 324 6.58 4.87 14.76
C ASP A 324 7.10 3.67 13.96
N ASN A 325 6.88 3.70 12.64
CA ASN A 325 7.31 2.68 11.68
C ASN A 325 8.69 2.93 11.06
N LYS A 326 9.50 3.85 11.64
CA LYS A 326 10.88 4.15 11.22
C LYS A 326 11.02 4.70 9.78
N LYS A 327 9.94 5.24 9.22
CA LYS A 327 9.88 5.93 7.90
C LYS A 327 10.12 7.43 8.04
N TYR A 328 11.32 7.83 8.47
CA TYR A 328 11.63 9.23 8.79
C TYR A 328 11.46 10.20 7.62
N SER A 329 11.82 9.80 6.40
CA SER A 329 11.69 10.64 5.21
C SER A 329 10.23 11.06 4.97
N SER A 330 9.32 10.09 4.89
CA SER A 330 7.88 10.33 4.73
C SER A 330 7.30 11.06 5.93
N GLY A 331 7.77 10.75 7.14
CA GLY A 331 7.36 11.44 8.36
C GLY A 331 7.66 12.94 8.33
N TYR A 332 8.90 13.33 8.03
CA TYR A 332 9.28 14.74 7.91
C TYR A 332 8.65 15.42 6.70
N LEU A 333 8.40 14.70 5.61
CA LEU A 333 7.66 15.26 4.46
C LEU A 333 6.25 15.68 4.87
N CYS A 334 5.51 14.78 5.54
CA CYS A 334 4.15 15.05 6.03
C CYS A 334 4.14 16.18 7.07
N LEU A 335 5.00 16.09 8.09
CA LEU A 335 5.04 17.05 9.20
C LEU A 335 5.41 18.48 8.75
N THR A 336 6.32 18.58 7.77
CA THR A 336 6.74 19.88 7.24
C THR A 336 5.62 20.54 6.44
N ASP A 337 4.85 19.76 5.67
CA ASP A 337 3.80 20.27 4.81
C ASP A 337 2.55 20.70 5.61
N SER A 338 2.28 20.02 6.72
CA SER A 338 1.10 20.21 7.56
C SER A 338 0.98 21.61 8.16
N ILE A 339 2.10 22.28 8.44
CA ILE A 339 2.13 23.68 8.91
C ILE A 339 1.29 24.59 8.00
N PHE A 340 1.41 24.45 6.69
CA PHE A 340 0.78 25.37 5.75
C PHE A 340 -0.67 25.03 5.47
N TRP A 341 -1.03 23.74 5.54
CA TRP A 341 -2.43 23.33 5.54
C TRP A 341 -3.15 23.80 6.81
N MET A 342 -2.45 23.80 7.95
CA MET A 342 -2.97 24.38 9.20
C MET A 342 -3.26 25.86 9.04
N LEU A 343 -2.35 26.64 8.45
CA LEU A 343 -2.59 28.06 8.19
C LEU A 343 -3.79 28.27 7.25
N CYS A 344 -3.91 27.49 6.17
CA CYS A 344 -5.08 27.57 5.29
C CYS A 344 -6.39 27.35 6.06
N GLU A 345 -6.47 26.31 6.89
CA GLU A 345 -7.68 26.00 7.66
C GLU A 345 -7.99 27.06 8.72
N LYS A 346 -6.99 27.56 9.45
CA LYS A 346 -7.21 28.59 10.48
C LYS A 346 -7.66 29.93 9.90
N TYR A 347 -7.20 30.28 8.70
CA TYR A 347 -7.71 31.45 7.96
C TYR A 347 -9.01 31.17 7.19
N GLY A 348 -9.59 29.96 7.31
CA GLY A 348 -10.82 29.59 6.60
C GLY A 348 -10.68 29.53 5.08
N LEU A 349 -9.47 29.37 4.56
CA LEU A 349 -9.18 29.33 3.13
C LEU A 349 -9.44 27.95 2.55
N THR A 350 -9.84 27.89 1.28
CA THR A 350 -9.97 26.63 0.58
C THR A 350 -8.65 25.87 0.52
N PRO A 351 -8.63 24.57 0.86
CA PRO A 351 -7.44 23.73 0.79
C PRO A 351 -7.07 23.47 -0.68
N THR A 352 -6.30 24.38 -1.26
CA THR A 352 -5.71 24.24 -2.59
C THR A 352 -4.19 24.40 -2.49
N HIS A 353 -3.44 23.78 -3.41
CA HIS A 353 -1.99 23.99 -3.48
C HIS A 353 -1.61 25.47 -3.67
N LYS A 354 -2.44 26.26 -4.36
CA LYS A 354 -2.24 27.70 -4.53
C LYS A 354 -2.29 28.45 -3.19
N ASN A 355 -3.28 28.14 -2.36
CA ASN A 355 -3.45 28.77 -1.04
C ASN A 355 -2.37 28.27 -0.06
N ARG A 356 -2.01 26.98 -0.13
CA ARG A 356 -0.91 26.41 0.66
C ARG A 356 0.45 27.01 0.31
N ASP A 357 0.72 27.30 -0.95
CA ASP A 357 1.94 28.02 -1.38
C ASP A 357 1.90 29.50 -0.97
N LEU A 358 0.73 30.15 -1.03
CA LEU A 358 0.54 31.51 -0.53
C LEU A 358 0.88 31.58 0.98
N MET A 359 0.32 30.69 1.80
CA MET A 359 0.59 30.64 3.24
C MET A 359 2.07 30.41 3.57
N LYS A 360 2.75 29.58 2.78
CA LYS A 360 4.21 29.40 2.91
C LYS A 360 4.99 30.65 2.55
N ARG A 361 4.59 31.40 1.54
CA ARG A 361 5.27 32.66 1.19
C ARG A 361 5.01 33.74 2.24
N LEU A 362 3.78 33.80 2.77
CA LEU A 362 3.44 34.71 3.87
C LEU A 362 4.27 34.42 5.11
N SER A 363 4.51 33.15 5.46
CA SER A 363 5.35 32.85 6.63
C SER A 363 6.80 33.32 6.52
N TYR A 364 7.32 33.50 5.29
CA TYR A 364 8.64 34.10 5.07
C TYR A 364 8.60 35.63 5.01
N ALA A 365 7.52 36.19 4.49
CA ALA A 365 7.41 37.60 4.15
C ALA A 365 6.98 38.48 5.33
N VAL A 366 6.13 37.94 6.20
CA VAL A 366 5.44 38.66 7.27
C VAL A 366 6.27 38.66 8.55
N ASP A 367 6.49 39.86 9.11
CA ASP A 367 7.40 40.10 10.24
C ASP A 367 6.66 40.15 11.60
N LEU A 368 5.66 39.29 11.76
CA LEU A 368 4.88 39.15 12.99
C LEU A 368 5.41 37.99 13.83
N LEU A 369 5.31 38.09 15.17
CA LEU A 369 5.89 37.12 16.10
C LEU A 369 5.45 35.67 15.78
N PHE A 370 4.15 35.48 15.53
CA PHE A 370 3.60 34.17 15.16
C PHE A 370 4.27 33.59 13.89
N PHE A 371 4.43 34.40 12.83
CA PHE A 371 5.06 33.92 11.60
C PHE A 371 6.57 33.69 11.75
N LYS A 372 7.25 34.42 12.64
CA LYS A 372 8.64 34.12 13.01
C LYS A 372 8.78 32.75 13.66
N GLU A 373 7.88 32.41 14.58
CA GLU A 373 7.85 31.09 15.20
C GLU A 373 7.54 29.99 14.18
N VAL A 374 6.53 30.20 13.32
CA VAL A 374 6.21 29.30 12.20
C VAL A 374 7.44 29.07 11.33
N ASN A 375 8.14 30.13 10.93
CA ASN A 375 9.29 30.03 10.06
C ASN A 375 10.47 29.32 10.74
N ALA A 376 10.72 29.60 12.03
CA ALA A 376 11.77 28.93 12.79
C ALA A 376 11.53 27.41 12.88
N ILE A 377 10.29 26.98 13.16
CA ILE A 377 9.93 25.56 13.15
C ILE A 377 10.07 24.99 11.73
N TYR A 378 9.54 25.70 10.73
CA TYR A 378 9.56 25.24 9.35
C TYR A 378 10.98 25.08 8.79
N GLU A 379 11.86 26.05 8.97
CA GLU A 379 13.25 25.99 8.48
C GLU A 379 13.97 24.78 9.06
N ARG A 380 13.83 24.57 10.37
CA ARG A 380 14.40 23.42 11.07
C ARG A 380 13.93 22.09 10.48
N LEU A 381 12.62 21.91 10.30
CA LEU A 381 12.04 20.68 9.71
C LEU A 381 12.40 20.52 8.22
N ARG A 382 12.37 21.62 7.47
CA ARG A 382 12.74 21.67 6.04
C ARG A 382 14.18 21.22 5.86
N ASP A 383 15.10 21.66 6.71
CA ASP A 383 16.52 21.35 6.59
C ASP A 383 16.79 19.87 6.90
N ILE A 384 16.13 19.29 7.92
CA ILE A 384 16.14 17.84 8.18
C ILE A 384 15.61 17.08 6.96
N ARG A 385 14.41 17.43 6.51
CA ARG A 385 13.74 16.79 5.36
C ARG A 385 14.58 16.88 4.09
N ASN A 386 15.15 18.05 3.79
CA ASN A 386 15.98 18.25 2.60
C ASN A 386 17.27 17.43 2.69
N THR A 387 17.90 17.38 3.85
CA THR A 387 19.10 16.54 4.06
C THR A 387 18.79 15.07 3.79
N ILE A 388 17.66 14.56 4.30
CA ILE A 388 17.21 13.20 4.03
C ILE A 388 16.92 12.99 2.54
N ALA A 389 16.16 13.91 1.92
CA ALA A 389 15.70 13.77 0.54
C ALA A 389 16.82 13.92 -0.50
N HIS A 390 17.83 14.75 -0.23
CA HIS A 390 18.96 14.92 -1.13
C HIS A 390 19.90 13.71 -1.14
N ALA A 391 19.80 12.81 -0.14
CA ALA A 391 20.63 11.62 -0.02
C ALA A 391 22.13 11.95 -0.27
N ASP A 392 22.59 13.04 0.36
CA ASP A 392 23.92 13.61 0.12
C ASP A 392 25.01 12.59 0.51
N VAL A 393 25.95 12.37 -0.42
CA VAL A 393 27.06 11.41 -0.28
C VAL A 393 28.35 12.06 0.25
N VAL A 394 28.38 13.39 0.34
CA VAL A 394 29.56 14.19 0.70
C VAL A 394 29.45 14.71 2.13
N HIS A 395 28.28 15.19 2.54
CA HIS A 395 28.08 15.84 3.84
C HIS A 395 27.48 14.89 4.89
N LYS A 396 27.76 15.16 6.17
CA LYS A 396 27.16 14.42 7.27
C LYS A 396 25.65 14.73 7.36
N GLY A 397 24.88 13.72 7.75
CA GLY A 397 23.46 13.87 8.05
C GLY A 397 23.21 14.80 9.25
N VAL A 398 21.97 15.26 9.37
CA VAL A 398 21.50 16.10 10.48
C VAL A 398 20.90 15.22 11.56
N GLU A 399 21.24 15.49 12.82
CA GLU A 399 20.58 14.85 13.97
C GLU A 399 19.16 15.40 14.14
N PHE A 400 18.21 14.52 14.38
CA PHE A 400 16.80 14.89 14.49
C PHE A 400 16.11 14.13 15.63
N ASN A 401 15.05 14.71 16.19
CA ASN A 401 14.27 14.11 17.27
C ASN A 401 12.78 14.24 16.96
N THR A 402 12.19 13.13 16.51
CA THR A 402 10.80 13.10 16.03
C THR A 402 9.78 13.49 17.10
N GLU A 403 10.03 13.15 18.36
CA GLU A 403 9.13 13.48 19.49
C GLU A 403 9.10 15.00 19.72
N LYS A 404 10.27 15.63 19.87
CA LYS A 404 10.37 17.11 20.02
C LYS A 404 9.81 17.87 18.81
N ASP A 405 9.96 17.28 17.62
CA ASP A 405 9.50 17.88 16.38
C ASP A 405 7.98 17.87 16.26
N LEU A 406 7.36 16.75 16.66
CA LEU A 406 5.92 16.65 16.81
C LEU A 406 5.41 17.61 17.88
N GLU A 407 6.01 17.63 19.08
CA GLU A 407 5.64 18.53 20.17
C GLU A 407 5.65 20.01 19.73
N SER A 408 6.69 20.43 19.02
CA SER A 408 6.80 21.80 18.48
C SER A 408 5.63 22.16 17.56
N ILE A 409 5.20 21.22 16.73
CA ILE A 409 4.08 21.39 15.80
C ILE A 409 2.75 21.41 16.55
N GLU A 410 2.57 20.54 17.55
CA GLU A 410 1.36 20.51 18.38
C GLU A 410 1.20 21.79 19.21
N GLU A 411 2.29 22.34 19.73
CA GLU A 411 2.28 23.65 20.38
C GLU A 411 1.89 24.77 19.41
N LEU A 412 2.43 24.75 18.19
CA LEU A 412 2.05 25.70 17.15
C LEU A 412 0.57 25.58 16.78
N TYR A 413 0.03 24.36 16.73
CA TYR A 413 -1.39 24.12 16.43
C TYR A 413 -2.34 24.66 17.50
N LYS A 414 -1.87 24.84 18.75
CA LYS A 414 -2.67 25.45 19.83
C LYS A 414 -2.74 26.98 19.73
N LYS A 415 -1.85 27.63 18.97
CA LYS A 415 -1.79 29.10 18.84
C LYS A 415 -2.73 29.61 17.73
N ASN A 416 -3.35 30.77 17.92
CA ASN A 416 -4.10 31.42 16.84
C ASN A 416 -3.17 32.29 15.99
N PRO A 417 -3.30 32.25 14.64
CA PRO A 417 -2.58 33.16 13.79
C PRO A 417 -3.10 34.59 13.96
N PRO A 418 -2.31 35.62 13.60
CA PRO A 418 -2.77 37.00 13.60
C PRO A 418 -3.91 37.22 12.62
N ASP A 419 -4.74 38.23 12.88
CA ASP A 419 -5.86 38.59 12.01
C ASP A 419 -5.37 38.96 10.60
N ILE A 420 -6.21 38.76 9.60
CA ILE A 420 -5.80 38.95 8.21
C ILE A 420 -5.47 40.42 7.91
N GLU A 421 -6.14 41.35 8.59
CA GLU A 421 -5.85 42.78 8.57
C GLU A 421 -4.41 43.08 9.04
N GLU A 422 -3.97 42.45 10.13
CA GLU A 422 -2.61 42.64 10.66
C GLU A 422 -1.55 42.13 9.67
N VAL A 423 -1.84 41.02 9.00
CA VAL A 423 -0.99 40.49 7.92
C VAL A 423 -0.90 41.45 6.74
N ILE A 424 -2.03 42.04 6.33
CA ILE A 424 -2.09 43.01 5.24
C ILE A 424 -1.31 44.28 5.62
N ASP A 425 -1.50 44.82 6.81
CA ASP A 425 -0.80 46.01 7.29
C ASP A 425 0.71 45.81 7.31
N ASN A 426 1.17 44.64 7.78
CA ASN A 426 2.59 44.30 7.75
C ASN A 426 3.15 44.23 6.32
N LEU A 427 2.40 43.66 5.37
CA LEU A 427 2.80 43.62 3.96
C LEU A 427 2.88 45.02 3.36
N ILE A 428 1.92 45.90 3.67
CA ILE A 428 1.93 47.30 3.22
C ILE A 428 3.17 48.03 3.76
N GLU A 429 3.49 47.85 5.03
CA GLU A 429 4.71 48.40 5.63
C GLU A 429 5.97 47.93 4.87
N LYS A 430 6.07 46.62 4.56
CA LYS A 430 7.17 46.08 3.76
C LYS A 430 7.22 46.64 2.34
N ILE A 431 6.07 46.85 1.69
CA ILE A 431 5.98 47.48 0.35
C ILE A 431 6.50 48.92 0.37
N ASN A 432 6.17 49.68 1.42
CA ASN A 432 6.58 51.08 1.56
C ASN A 432 8.05 51.22 1.94
N ASN A 433 8.58 50.31 2.75
CA ASN A 433 9.93 50.42 3.32
C ASN A 433 11.02 49.69 2.52
N ASN A 434 10.68 48.80 1.58
CA ASN A 434 11.64 47.86 0.98
C ASN A 434 11.70 47.93 -0.56
N GLU A 435 12.32 48.98 -1.10
CA GLU A 435 12.34 49.27 -2.55
C GLU A 435 12.81 48.09 -3.42
N LYS A 436 13.81 47.33 -2.99
CA LYS A 436 14.37 46.20 -3.76
C LYS A 436 13.43 45.00 -3.90
N ASN A 437 12.58 44.75 -2.90
CA ASN A 437 11.67 43.60 -2.87
C ASN A 437 10.19 44.02 -2.98
N ARG A 438 9.93 45.29 -3.28
CA ARG A 438 8.59 45.86 -3.35
C ARG A 438 7.65 45.05 -4.25
N GLU A 439 8.11 44.66 -5.43
CA GLU A 439 7.33 43.88 -6.39
C GLU A 439 6.95 42.49 -5.84
N TYR A 440 7.84 41.84 -5.09
CA TYR A 440 7.55 40.56 -4.44
C TYR A 440 6.42 40.68 -3.43
N TYR A 441 6.48 41.68 -2.54
CA TYR A 441 5.43 41.90 -1.54
C TYR A 441 4.11 42.34 -2.18
N LEU A 442 4.14 43.16 -3.23
CA LEU A 442 2.95 43.52 -4.01
C LEU A 442 2.29 42.29 -4.63
N ASN A 443 3.07 41.42 -5.27
CA ASN A 443 2.57 40.18 -5.85
C ASN A 443 1.96 39.25 -4.78
N LEU A 444 2.56 39.20 -3.58
CA LEU A 444 2.05 38.42 -2.48
C LEU A 444 0.72 38.97 -1.95
N LEU A 445 0.62 40.30 -1.81
CA LEU A 445 -0.60 41.00 -1.42
C LEU A 445 -1.73 40.80 -2.45
N ASN A 446 -1.42 40.92 -3.74
CA ASN A 446 -2.38 40.67 -4.82
C ASN A 446 -2.89 39.22 -4.81
N ARG A 447 -1.99 38.24 -4.57
CA ARG A 447 -2.39 36.83 -4.41
C ARG A 447 -3.31 36.65 -3.20
N LEU A 448 -3.01 37.30 -2.09
CA LEU A 448 -3.85 37.26 -0.89
C LEU A 448 -5.25 37.83 -1.17
N PHE A 449 -5.33 39.00 -1.79
CA PHE A 449 -6.60 39.62 -2.18
C PHE A 449 -7.42 38.75 -3.12
N ARG A 450 -6.80 38.19 -4.15
CA ARG A 450 -7.46 37.23 -5.05
C ARG A 450 -8.04 36.05 -4.25
N THR A 451 -7.28 35.52 -3.30
CA THR A 451 -7.72 34.41 -2.46
C THR A 451 -8.90 34.76 -1.57
N LEU A 452 -8.87 35.93 -0.90
CA LEU A 452 -9.95 36.39 -0.02
C LEU A 452 -11.25 36.66 -0.80
N LEU A 453 -11.16 37.28 -1.98
CA LEU A 453 -12.30 37.55 -2.84
C LEU A 453 -12.95 36.25 -3.35
N ILE A 454 -12.16 35.29 -3.81
CA ILE A 454 -12.66 33.99 -4.25
C ILE A 454 -13.35 33.27 -3.08
N GLN A 455 -12.73 33.27 -1.89
CA GLN A 455 -13.32 32.63 -0.70
C GLN A 455 -14.65 33.27 -0.31
N LYS A 456 -14.74 34.60 -0.35
CA LYS A 456 -15.99 35.33 -0.07
C LYS A 456 -17.11 34.90 -1.01
N VAL A 457 -16.81 34.72 -2.31
CA VAL A 457 -17.79 34.27 -3.30
C VAL A 457 -18.17 32.80 -3.13
N ILE A 458 -17.21 31.93 -2.78
CA ILE A 458 -17.51 30.52 -2.42
C ILE A 458 -18.51 30.45 -1.27
N ASN A 459 -18.24 31.21 -0.21
CA ASN A 459 -19.08 31.26 0.99
C ASN A 459 -20.48 31.82 0.65
N ALA A 460 -20.54 32.92 -0.13
CA ALA A 460 -21.80 33.52 -0.55
C ALA A 460 -22.68 32.54 -1.34
N TYR A 461 -22.11 31.78 -2.28
CA TYR A 461 -22.83 30.75 -3.04
C TYR A 461 -23.02 29.44 -2.25
N LYS A 462 -22.68 29.41 -0.95
CA LYS A 462 -22.77 28.26 -0.05
C LYS A 462 -22.07 27.02 -0.60
N LEU A 463 -21.02 27.18 -1.41
CA LEU A 463 -20.28 26.08 -2.03
C LEU A 463 -19.36 25.40 -1.01
N GLU A 464 -19.01 24.13 -1.23
CA GLU A 464 -18.11 23.42 -0.31
C GLU A 464 -16.68 23.96 -0.43
N ASN A 465 -15.97 23.99 0.69
CA ASN A 465 -14.60 24.50 0.76
C ASN A 465 -13.60 23.46 0.25
N ASN A 466 -13.59 23.20 -1.06
CA ASN A 466 -12.65 22.28 -1.71
C ASN A 466 -12.16 22.80 -3.09
N GLU A 467 -11.14 22.15 -3.64
CA GLU A 467 -10.50 22.58 -4.88
C GLU A 467 -11.43 22.55 -6.11
N ILE A 468 -12.46 21.69 -6.13
CA ILE A 468 -13.43 21.61 -7.23
C ILE A 468 -14.20 22.93 -7.33
N TYR A 469 -14.79 23.37 -6.21
CA TYR A 469 -15.56 24.61 -6.17
C TYR A 469 -14.67 25.85 -6.31
N TRP A 470 -13.46 25.82 -5.75
CA TRP A 470 -12.47 26.87 -5.99
C TRP A 470 -12.20 27.08 -7.48
N ASN A 471 -11.89 26.00 -8.20
CA ASN A 471 -11.64 26.05 -9.63
C ASN A 471 -12.87 26.50 -10.41
N PHE A 472 -14.07 26.09 -10.00
CA PHE A 472 -15.32 26.56 -10.61
C PHE A 472 -15.45 28.09 -10.47
N VAL A 473 -15.32 28.61 -9.25
CA VAL A 473 -15.46 30.04 -8.96
C VAL A 473 -14.37 30.86 -9.66
N GLU A 474 -13.10 30.49 -9.47
CA GLU A 474 -11.94 31.21 -10.05
C GLU A 474 -11.99 31.26 -11.58
N LYS A 475 -12.24 30.10 -12.23
CA LYS A 475 -12.05 29.98 -13.69
C LYS A 475 -13.32 30.25 -14.49
N ASN A 476 -14.50 30.14 -13.88
CA ASN A 476 -15.78 30.25 -14.57
C ASN A 476 -16.64 31.37 -14.03
N LEU A 477 -16.92 31.40 -12.72
CA LEU A 477 -17.84 32.39 -12.14
C LEU A 477 -17.24 33.81 -12.16
N LEU A 478 -16.00 33.95 -11.70
CA LEU A 478 -15.26 35.20 -11.66
C LEU A 478 -14.33 35.39 -12.87
N SER A 479 -14.64 34.69 -13.97
CA SER A 479 -13.89 34.85 -15.22
C SER A 479 -14.06 36.26 -15.79
N PRO A 480 -13.01 36.87 -16.37
CA PRO A 480 -13.13 38.14 -17.12
C PRO A 480 -14.24 38.14 -18.18
N LYS A 481 -14.56 36.96 -18.75
CA LYS A 481 -15.61 36.78 -19.75
C LYS A 481 -17.03 37.02 -19.20
N CYS A 482 -17.20 37.01 -17.88
CA CYS A 482 -18.47 37.25 -17.20
C CYS A 482 -18.78 38.74 -17.03
N LYS A 483 -17.79 39.63 -17.12
CA LYS A 483 -17.93 41.08 -16.89
C LYS A 483 -19.09 41.70 -17.68
N ASN A 484 -19.11 41.52 -19.00
CA ASN A 484 -20.17 42.05 -19.88
C ASN A 484 -21.54 41.36 -19.73
N ARG A 485 -21.62 40.30 -18.92
CA ARG A 485 -22.85 39.53 -18.66
C ARG A 485 -23.40 39.79 -17.26
N CYS A 486 -22.59 40.39 -16.38
CA CYS A 486 -22.96 40.66 -15.02
C CYS A 486 -23.92 41.85 -14.96
N THR A 487 -25.07 41.60 -14.36
CA THR A 487 -26.13 42.58 -14.10
C THR A 487 -26.11 43.10 -12.67
N ASN A 488 -25.41 42.41 -11.76
CA ASN A 488 -25.16 42.84 -10.40
C ASN A 488 -23.85 43.66 -10.33
N GLU A 489 -23.97 44.97 -10.08
CA GLU A 489 -22.79 45.86 -10.02
C GLU A 489 -21.79 45.44 -8.94
N LYS A 490 -22.22 44.95 -7.78
CA LYS A 490 -21.29 44.52 -6.71
C LYS A 490 -20.48 43.29 -7.08
N LEU A 491 -21.07 42.31 -7.77
CA LEU A 491 -20.31 41.17 -8.30
C LEU A 491 -19.39 41.59 -9.44
N LYS A 492 -19.84 42.55 -10.25
CA LYS A 492 -19.04 43.10 -11.35
C LYS A 492 -17.80 43.83 -10.81
N ASP A 493 -17.93 44.62 -9.74
CA ASP A 493 -16.80 45.25 -9.03
C ASP A 493 -15.73 44.21 -8.67
N VAL A 494 -16.13 43.04 -8.16
CA VAL A 494 -15.21 41.95 -7.82
C VAL A 494 -14.44 41.45 -9.05
N ILE A 495 -15.14 41.24 -10.17
CA ILE A 495 -14.53 40.77 -11.42
C ILE A 495 -13.53 41.81 -11.94
N GLU A 496 -13.89 43.10 -11.87
CA GLU A 496 -13.03 44.22 -12.30
C GLU A 496 -11.78 44.32 -11.43
N ILE A 497 -11.92 44.28 -10.12
CA ILE A 497 -10.78 44.27 -9.20
C ILE A 497 -9.86 43.09 -9.48
N LEU A 498 -10.40 41.89 -9.69
CA LEU A 498 -9.58 40.71 -10.00
C LEU A 498 -8.83 40.81 -11.34
N GLU A 499 -9.34 41.59 -12.31
CA GLU A 499 -8.62 41.93 -13.55
C GLU A 499 -7.51 42.96 -13.29
N GLU A 500 -7.76 43.90 -12.38
CA GLU A 500 -6.87 45.04 -12.08
C GLU A 500 -5.78 44.74 -11.05
N LEU A 501 -5.92 43.66 -10.26
CA LEU A 501 -4.93 43.30 -9.23
C LEU A 501 -3.51 43.21 -9.81
N ASP A 502 -3.37 42.75 -11.06
CA ASP A 502 -2.10 42.59 -11.76
C ASP A 502 -1.55 43.92 -12.37
N ASN A 503 -2.27 45.03 -12.27
CA ASN A 503 -1.86 46.37 -12.76
C ASN A 503 -1.16 47.21 -11.67
N ASN A 504 -0.35 48.20 -12.09
CA ASN A 504 0.40 49.13 -11.22
C ASN A 504 -0.47 50.25 -10.60
N GLU A 505 -1.57 49.89 -9.94
CA GLU A 505 -2.45 50.83 -9.22
C GLU A 505 -1.96 51.16 -7.80
N ASN A 506 -2.54 52.22 -7.20
CA ASN A 506 -2.27 52.65 -5.82
C ASN A 506 -2.65 51.57 -4.79
N VAL A 507 -1.67 51.12 -4.00
CA VAL A 507 -1.82 50.05 -3.00
C VAL A 507 -2.91 50.35 -1.98
N VAL A 508 -2.99 51.60 -1.50
CA VAL A 508 -3.99 52.00 -0.49
C VAL A 508 -5.40 51.89 -1.05
N GLU A 509 -5.59 52.28 -2.31
CA GLU A 509 -6.88 52.18 -2.98
C GLU A 509 -7.31 50.72 -3.16
N LYS A 510 -6.38 49.85 -3.59
CA LYS A 510 -6.64 48.40 -3.71
C LYS A 510 -7.06 47.78 -2.38
N VAL A 511 -6.34 48.08 -1.30
CA VAL A 511 -6.64 47.57 0.05
C VAL A 511 -8.05 47.97 0.46
N ASN A 512 -8.38 49.26 0.35
CA ASN A 512 -9.69 49.78 0.72
C ASN A 512 -10.82 49.13 -0.09
N LYS A 513 -10.65 48.98 -1.42
CA LYS A 513 -11.62 48.31 -2.30
C LYS A 513 -11.85 46.85 -1.87
N VAL A 514 -10.79 46.08 -1.72
CA VAL A 514 -10.87 44.64 -1.39
C VAL A 514 -11.46 44.43 0.00
N MET A 515 -10.98 45.15 1.01
CA MET A 515 -11.45 44.98 2.39
C MET A 515 -12.89 45.42 2.57
N ASN A 516 -13.34 46.46 1.85
CA ASN A 516 -14.75 46.83 1.83
C ASN A 516 -15.64 45.69 1.29
N ILE A 517 -15.21 44.98 0.25
CA ILE A 517 -15.95 43.83 -0.29
C ILE A 517 -15.97 42.67 0.72
N VAL A 518 -14.81 42.32 1.28
CA VAL A 518 -14.69 41.17 2.19
C VAL A 518 -15.53 41.40 3.45
N ASN A 519 -15.46 42.60 4.04
CA ASN A 519 -16.05 42.88 5.35
C ASN A 519 -17.49 43.40 5.27
N ASN A 520 -17.87 44.17 4.25
CA ASN A 520 -19.16 44.86 4.22
C ASN A 520 -20.18 44.28 3.23
N TYR A 521 -19.76 43.55 2.19
CA TYR A 521 -20.72 42.98 1.24
C TYR A 521 -21.39 41.73 1.84
N LYS A 522 -22.72 41.64 1.67
CA LYS A 522 -23.56 40.51 2.10
C LYS A 522 -23.54 39.42 1.04
N ASP A 523 -23.89 38.18 1.41
CA ASP A 523 -23.88 37.06 0.47
C ASP A 523 -24.75 37.29 -0.77
N GLU A 524 -25.93 37.91 -0.59
CA GLU A 524 -26.86 38.26 -1.68
C GLU A 524 -26.28 39.27 -2.68
N ASP A 525 -25.29 40.05 -2.26
CA ASP A 525 -24.62 41.03 -3.13
C ASP A 525 -23.80 40.36 -4.23
N PHE A 526 -23.45 39.08 -4.08
CA PHE A 526 -22.69 38.33 -5.08
C PHE A 526 -23.58 37.57 -6.06
N TYR A 527 -24.90 37.56 -5.88
CA TYR A 527 -25.79 36.74 -6.69
C TYR A 527 -26.10 37.38 -8.04
N ASP A 528 -25.75 36.65 -9.12
CA ASP A 528 -26.12 36.99 -10.49
C ASP A 528 -26.44 35.73 -11.32
N PHE A 529 -27.68 35.64 -11.83
CA PHE A 529 -28.12 34.50 -12.63
C PHE A 529 -27.46 34.42 -14.01
N ASN A 530 -27.14 35.55 -14.64
CA ASN A 530 -26.51 35.56 -15.96
C ASN A 530 -25.08 35.04 -15.88
N VAL A 531 -24.35 35.44 -14.83
CA VAL A 531 -23.00 34.97 -14.55
C VAL A 531 -23.02 33.50 -14.14
N LEU A 532 -23.89 33.10 -13.21
CA LEU A 532 -24.00 31.72 -12.77
C LEU A 532 -24.34 30.75 -13.91
N GLU A 533 -25.34 31.08 -14.74
CA GLU A 533 -25.74 30.24 -15.87
C GLU A 533 -24.60 30.12 -16.90
N PHE A 534 -23.93 31.23 -17.21
CA PHE A 534 -22.80 31.22 -18.13
C PHE A 534 -21.62 30.40 -17.60
N ALA A 535 -21.31 30.54 -16.30
CA ALA A 535 -20.27 29.78 -15.62
C ALA A 535 -20.56 28.27 -15.65
N LEU A 536 -21.80 27.87 -15.38
CA LEU A 536 -22.23 26.46 -15.47
C LEU A 536 -22.09 25.90 -16.88
N LEU A 537 -22.53 26.64 -17.91
CA LEU A 537 -22.40 26.20 -19.30
C LEU A 537 -20.93 26.05 -19.73
N ASN A 538 -20.06 26.95 -19.28
CA ASN A 538 -18.62 26.85 -19.47
C ASN A 538 -18.07 25.59 -18.81
N TYR A 539 -18.46 25.35 -17.56
CA TYR A 539 -18.00 24.20 -16.80
C TYR A 539 -18.46 22.86 -17.39
N ILE A 540 -19.73 22.76 -17.80
CA ILE A 540 -20.29 21.59 -18.50
C ILE A 540 -19.53 21.35 -19.81
N SER A 541 -19.38 22.39 -20.62
CA SER A 541 -18.71 22.26 -21.92
C SER A 541 -17.25 21.85 -21.76
N PHE A 542 -16.55 22.38 -20.76
CA PHE A 542 -15.18 22.02 -20.45
C PHE A 542 -15.04 20.53 -20.07
N ASN A 543 -15.87 20.04 -19.14
CA ASN A 543 -15.82 18.65 -18.71
C ASN A 543 -16.21 17.68 -19.84
N LEU A 544 -17.26 17.98 -20.61
CA LEU A 544 -17.59 17.18 -21.80
C LEU A 544 -16.44 17.16 -22.82
N SER A 545 -15.79 18.31 -23.04
CA SER A 545 -14.63 18.37 -23.95
C SER A 545 -13.50 17.44 -23.51
N LYS A 546 -13.22 17.36 -22.20
CA LYS A 546 -12.27 16.38 -21.65
C LYS A 546 -12.74 14.94 -21.90
N THR A 547 -14.01 14.62 -21.61
CA THR A 547 -14.57 13.28 -21.83
C THR A 547 -14.44 12.82 -23.29
N TYR A 548 -14.64 13.73 -24.24
CA TYR A 548 -14.50 13.44 -25.67
C TYR A 548 -13.07 13.60 -26.22
N ASN A 549 -12.11 14.05 -25.39
CA ASN A 549 -10.75 14.39 -25.78
C ASN A 549 -10.67 15.40 -26.93
N VAL A 550 -11.37 16.52 -26.79
CA VAL A 550 -11.43 17.61 -27.79
C VAL A 550 -11.17 18.98 -27.17
N SER A 551 -10.83 19.95 -28.01
CA SER A 551 -10.69 21.35 -27.61
C SER A 551 -12.04 21.96 -27.26
N SER A 552 -12.12 22.57 -26.07
CA SER A 552 -13.36 23.17 -25.56
C SER A 552 -13.84 24.36 -26.40
N LYS A 553 -12.92 25.11 -27.01
CA LYS A 553 -13.26 26.27 -27.84
C LYS A 553 -14.03 25.87 -29.10
N ASP A 554 -13.67 24.74 -29.70
CA ASP A 554 -14.21 24.29 -30.98
C ASP A 554 -15.60 23.66 -30.80
N TYR A 555 -15.83 23.00 -29.66
CA TYR A 555 -17.07 22.28 -29.37
C TYR A 555 -17.96 22.95 -28.31
N PHE A 556 -17.59 24.14 -27.84
CA PHE A 556 -18.36 24.88 -26.84
C PHE A 556 -19.84 25.01 -27.24
N LYS A 557 -20.10 25.41 -28.48
CA LYS A 557 -21.47 25.59 -28.98
C LYS A 557 -22.24 24.26 -29.09
N VAL A 558 -21.54 23.17 -29.44
CA VAL A 558 -22.13 21.83 -29.55
C VAL A 558 -22.55 21.33 -28.18
N PHE A 559 -21.67 21.40 -27.17
CA PHE A 559 -21.97 20.91 -25.83
C PHE A 559 -22.98 21.81 -25.10
N LYS A 560 -22.91 23.13 -25.29
CA LYS A 560 -23.96 24.05 -24.84
C LYS A 560 -25.31 23.74 -25.48
N TRP A 561 -25.34 23.36 -26.75
CA TRP A 561 -26.59 22.93 -27.38
C TRP A 561 -27.06 21.58 -26.88
N LEU A 562 -26.14 20.63 -26.66
CA LEU A 562 -26.45 19.30 -26.16
C LEU A 562 -27.18 19.35 -24.82
N ILE A 563 -26.67 20.13 -23.86
CA ILE A 563 -27.32 20.27 -22.54
C ILE A 563 -28.71 20.91 -22.63
N LEU A 564 -29.03 21.62 -23.71
CA LEU A 564 -30.36 22.18 -23.96
C LEU A 564 -31.25 21.22 -24.78
N ASN A 565 -30.73 20.10 -25.27
CA ASN A 565 -31.48 19.14 -26.08
C ASN A 565 -31.99 17.98 -25.22
N ARG A 566 -33.23 18.10 -24.72
CA ARG A 566 -33.88 17.08 -23.86
C ARG A 566 -33.89 15.69 -24.49
N ARG A 567 -34.16 15.60 -25.80
CA ARG A 567 -34.26 14.32 -26.52
C ARG A 567 -32.94 13.56 -26.58
N LEU A 568 -31.83 14.28 -26.73
CA LEU A 568 -30.51 13.66 -26.73
C LEU A 568 -30.04 13.37 -25.31
N CYS A 569 -30.28 14.29 -24.38
CA CYS A 569 -29.94 14.07 -22.97
C CYS A 569 -30.66 12.85 -22.38
N SER A 570 -31.92 12.59 -22.75
CA SER A 570 -32.67 11.42 -22.26
C SER A 570 -32.11 10.07 -22.69
N LYS A 571 -31.15 10.03 -23.63
CA LYS A 571 -30.50 8.79 -24.07
C LYS A 571 -29.40 8.31 -23.14
N ASN A 572 -28.92 9.16 -22.23
CA ASN A 572 -27.87 8.82 -21.27
C ASN A 572 -28.26 9.32 -19.87
N GLN A 573 -28.09 8.47 -18.85
CA GLN A 573 -28.55 8.78 -17.49
C GLN A 573 -27.89 10.04 -16.91
N ILE A 574 -26.59 10.21 -17.10
CA ILE A 574 -25.82 11.36 -16.60
C ILE A 574 -26.27 12.64 -17.31
N MET A 575 -26.35 12.62 -18.65
CA MET A 575 -26.81 13.77 -19.42
C MET A 575 -28.26 14.15 -19.10
N ASN A 576 -29.14 13.17 -18.88
CA ASN A 576 -30.52 13.41 -18.45
C ASN A 576 -30.55 14.10 -17.07
N PHE A 577 -29.75 13.62 -16.12
CA PHE A 577 -29.62 14.25 -14.81
C PHE A 577 -29.15 15.71 -14.92
N LEU A 578 -28.04 15.94 -15.62
CA LEU A 578 -27.48 17.28 -15.84
C LEU A 578 -28.49 18.22 -16.51
N ASN A 579 -29.18 17.74 -17.54
CA ASN A 579 -30.21 18.48 -18.27
C ASN A 579 -31.37 18.89 -17.35
N ASN A 580 -31.88 17.97 -16.54
CA ASN A 580 -32.99 18.23 -15.63
C ASN A 580 -32.63 19.29 -14.58
N LYS A 581 -31.45 19.16 -13.96
CA LYS A 581 -30.96 20.14 -12.98
C LYS A 581 -30.73 21.50 -13.62
N TYR A 582 -30.10 21.54 -14.79
CA TYR A 582 -29.88 22.78 -15.54
C TYR A 582 -31.20 23.46 -15.92
N TYR A 583 -32.19 22.70 -16.40
CA TYR A 583 -33.49 23.26 -16.78
C TYR A 583 -34.25 23.87 -15.61
N LYS A 584 -34.13 23.30 -14.40
CA LYS A 584 -34.71 23.91 -13.19
C LYS A 584 -34.11 25.29 -12.95
N ILE A 585 -32.79 25.41 -12.98
CA ILE A 585 -32.08 26.70 -12.85
C ILE A 585 -32.54 27.70 -13.93
N PHE A 586 -32.59 27.26 -15.18
CA PHE A 586 -33.02 28.10 -16.32
C PHE A 586 -34.48 28.57 -16.18
N SER A 587 -35.39 27.68 -15.81
CA SER A 587 -36.81 28.04 -15.61
C SER A 587 -37.00 29.03 -14.46
N TYR A 588 -36.22 28.86 -13.38
CA TYR A 588 -36.30 29.74 -12.22
C TYR A 588 -35.89 31.17 -12.56
N LYS A 589 -34.79 31.31 -13.31
CA LYS A 589 -34.34 32.59 -13.88
C LYS A 589 -35.41 33.20 -14.77
N ARG A 590 -36.01 32.42 -15.68
CA ARG A 590 -37.03 32.90 -16.62
C ARG A 590 -38.27 33.45 -15.90
N ASN A 591 -38.59 32.91 -14.74
CA ASN A 591 -39.72 33.37 -13.93
C ASN A 591 -39.41 34.63 -13.10
N GLY A 592 -38.20 35.20 -13.21
CA GLY A 592 -37.82 36.44 -12.51
C GLY A 592 -37.51 36.23 -11.01
N ASN A 593 -37.33 34.99 -10.58
CA ASN A 593 -37.00 34.67 -9.19
C ASN A 593 -35.56 35.06 -8.85
N LYS A 594 -35.25 35.19 -7.55
CA LYS A 594 -33.88 35.39 -7.02
C LYS A 594 -33.17 34.07 -6.76
N ILE A 595 -31.83 34.08 -6.73
CA ILE A 595 -31.03 32.92 -6.36
C ILE A 595 -31.35 32.58 -4.89
N ASN A 596 -31.60 31.30 -4.63
CA ASN A 596 -31.91 30.76 -3.30
C ASN A 596 -31.24 29.38 -3.12
N ASP A 597 -31.47 28.77 -1.97
CA ASP A 597 -30.83 27.50 -1.59
C ASP A 597 -31.21 26.32 -2.50
N GLU A 598 -32.42 26.30 -3.06
CA GLU A 598 -32.82 25.27 -4.03
C GLU A 598 -31.99 25.35 -5.31
N ILE A 599 -31.78 26.56 -5.83
CA ILE A 599 -30.94 26.79 -7.02
C ILE A 599 -29.48 26.46 -6.75
N LEU A 600 -28.95 26.88 -5.61
CA LEU A 600 -27.58 26.56 -5.22
C LEU A 600 -27.38 25.04 -5.04
N SER A 601 -28.38 24.32 -4.55
CA SER A 601 -28.36 22.85 -4.48
C SER A 601 -28.25 22.22 -5.87
N HIS A 602 -29.02 22.69 -6.85
CA HIS A 602 -28.90 22.21 -8.24
C HIS A 602 -27.56 22.55 -8.91
N VAL A 603 -26.94 23.68 -8.54
CA VAL A 603 -25.58 24.04 -8.98
C VAL A 603 -24.58 22.99 -8.47
N LYS A 604 -24.63 22.66 -7.17
CA LYS A 604 -23.77 21.66 -6.54
C LYS A 604 -23.95 20.28 -7.17
N ASP A 605 -25.20 19.86 -7.38
CA ASP A 605 -25.53 18.59 -8.05
C ASP A 605 -24.86 18.47 -9.42
N ILE A 606 -24.92 19.54 -10.24
CA ILE A 606 -24.29 19.58 -11.56
C ILE A 606 -22.77 19.51 -11.43
N ILE A 607 -22.17 20.31 -10.55
CA ILE A 607 -20.72 20.36 -10.38
C ILE A 607 -20.21 19.00 -9.90
N ASN A 608 -20.83 18.39 -8.89
CA ASN A 608 -20.43 17.10 -8.36
C ASN A 608 -20.52 16.01 -9.44
N GLN A 609 -21.64 15.90 -10.15
CA GLN A 609 -21.81 14.90 -11.21
C GLN A 609 -20.77 15.02 -12.34
N LEU A 610 -20.32 16.25 -12.66
CA LEU A 610 -19.31 16.50 -13.69
C LEU A 610 -17.88 16.14 -13.27
N ASN A 611 -17.62 15.92 -11.97
CA ASN A 611 -16.32 15.47 -11.47
C ASN A 611 -16.28 13.95 -11.20
N GLU A 612 -17.36 13.23 -11.49
CA GLU A 612 -17.42 11.76 -11.49
C GLU A 612 -17.01 11.19 -12.87
N ASP A 613 -17.04 9.85 -13.01
CA ASP A 613 -16.77 9.21 -14.31
C ASP A 613 -17.88 9.51 -15.33
N LEU A 614 -17.49 10.17 -16.42
CA LEU A 614 -18.37 10.56 -17.53
C LEU A 614 -18.23 9.62 -18.76
N SER A 615 -17.46 8.53 -18.65
CA SER A 615 -17.10 7.65 -19.77
C SER A 615 -18.31 7.05 -20.50
N SER A 616 -19.42 6.81 -19.78
CA SER A 616 -20.67 6.29 -20.34
C SER A 616 -21.29 7.21 -21.39
N ILE A 617 -21.16 8.54 -21.22
CA ILE A 617 -21.71 9.55 -22.13
C ILE A 617 -21.14 9.35 -23.54
N LYS A 618 -19.83 9.14 -23.65
CA LYS A 618 -19.15 8.97 -24.93
C LYS A 618 -19.60 7.71 -25.67
N LYS A 619 -19.97 6.65 -24.94
CA LYS A 619 -20.44 5.38 -25.51
C LYS A 619 -21.85 5.52 -26.11
N GLU A 620 -22.75 6.18 -25.39
CA GLU A 620 -24.16 6.30 -25.77
C GLU A 620 -24.47 7.51 -26.68
N LEU A 621 -23.64 8.56 -26.59
CA LEU A 621 -23.72 9.76 -27.41
C LEU A 621 -22.38 9.99 -28.13
N PRO A 622 -22.07 9.27 -29.23
CA PRO A 622 -20.82 9.46 -29.96
C PRO A 622 -20.68 10.88 -30.52
N LEU A 623 -19.44 11.40 -30.52
CA LEU A 623 -19.18 12.79 -30.92
C LEU A 623 -19.64 13.10 -32.35
N ASP A 624 -19.44 12.19 -33.31
CA ASP A 624 -19.83 12.41 -34.70
C ASP A 624 -21.34 12.52 -34.88
N MET A 625 -22.11 11.79 -34.05
CA MET A 625 -23.57 11.95 -34.01
C MET A 625 -23.93 13.34 -33.47
N LEU A 626 -23.30 13.79 -32.39
CA LEU A 626 -23.54 15.12 -31.82
C LEU A 626 -23.24 16.25 -32.80
N LYS A 627 -22.14 16.14 -33.56
CA LYS A 627 -21.78 17.12 -34.60
C LYS A 627 -22.84 17.21 -35.69
N LYS A 628 -23.22 16.06 -36.27
CA LYS A 628 -24.22 16.01 -37.36
C LYS A 628 -25.57 16.57 -36.92
N GLU A 629 -26.02 16.23 -35.72
CA GLU A 629 -27.28 16.76 -35.20
C GLU A 629 -27.20 18.26 -34.86
N TYR A 630 -26.06 18.74 -34.38
CA TYR A 630 -25.83 20.17 -34.18
C TYR A 630 -25.81 20.96 -35.50
N GLU A 631 -25.16 20.45 -36.54
CA GLU A 631 -25.14 21.06 -37.88
C GLU A 631 -26.55 21.17 -38.48
N ARG A 632 -27.36 20.12 -38.32
CA ARG A 632 -28.78 20.14 -38.73
C ARG A 632 -29.55 21.24 -38.00
N PHE A 633 -29.33 21.36 -36.69
CA PHE A 633 -29.95 22.41 -35.87
C PHE A 633 -29.45 23.82 -36.23
N SER A 634 -28.16 24.00 -36.49
CA SER A 634 -27.63 25.33 -36.86
C SER A 634 -28.16 25.77 -38.23
N ASN A 635 -28.27 24.83 -39.17
CA ASN A 635 -28.79 25.11 -40.51
C ASN A 635 -30.30 25.40 -40.51
N SER A 636 -31.07 24.83 -39.57
CA SER A 636 -32.50 25.14 -39.43
C SER A 636 -32.80 26.45 -38.70
N LYS A 637 -31.84 27.03 -37.96
CA LYS A 637 -31.96 28.35 -37.31
C LYS A 637 -31.54 29.53 -38.20
N ASN A 638 -30.78 29.27 -39.26
CA ASN A 638 -30.36 30.27 -40.24
C ASN A 638 -31.34 30.39 -41.44
N ARG A 639 -32.43 29.61 -41.40
CA ARG A 639 -33.65 29.81 -42.19
C ARG A 639 -34.73 30.33 -41.26
#